data_AF-A0A2E8D8L5-F1
#
_entry.id   AF-A0A2E8D8L5-F1
#
_cell.length_a   1.000
_cell.length_b   1.000
_cell.length_c   1.000
_cell.angle_alpha   90.00
_cell.angle_beta   90.00
_cell.angle_gamma   90.00
#
_symmetry.space_group_name_H-M   'P 1'
#
loop_
_entity.id
_entity.type
_entity.pdbx_description
1 polymer ?
#
loop_
_entity_poly.entity_id
_entity_poly.type
_entity_poly.pdbx_seq_one_letter_code
_entity_poly.pdbx_strand_id
1 'polypeptide(L)'
;MSQPIRFCLVLHNHQPIGNFDGVFEQAYQDSYLPFLDLFEPYSDLRISLHASGPLTEWLDEHHGDYLDRIAALVAAGRIEILGGPFYESILTMIPSRDRVGQIKTYTDWLENRLGCAVQGMWVPERVWEQSLTSDVANAGIQYTVLDDFHFKNAGLNEDELSSYFSTEDDGRLLRVFPGSERLRYLIPFSAPHETIDHLRWLAEQRPGAIAVFGDDGEKFGTWPETKQHVYDDGWLRQFFDALTDNREWINTTTLAEAVTSTPAAGKVYLPDGSYREMTEWSLPADQQVEYDNITHEMQSDPRWQRLVRFVRGGFWRNFKVKYPEANEMYSRMMMVSRRLERAEADGITGDAIEWARRELYRGQCNCAYWHGAFGGIYLPHLRNAVYNHLIAADNLLDQATDKPATWVEATFEDYNFDGNQEVRLASDTVVALLAPLTGGHLYELDIRAICHNLLATITRQPEAYHRKVLAGANPDGGDVASIHDRVVCKQEGLDQRLQYDRHPRKSLVDHFYDDSATLGEVVSGEAVERGDFVLAGFETKLRRSSDRVQVLMSRQAEAHGTHITITKGVTLNAGRSELEVAYLVEGLPADRTLHFGVEFNLAGLPAGADDRFFYRGDHSNRLGQLGTQIDLGDIDDLGLVDEWLGINVHWTADRPTHLWAFPIETVSQSEGGFELVHQSVVVHPHWHVRGDANGRWSVTMKLSLDTTQAEQRIQQAEQGVLA
;
A
#
# COMPACT_ATOMS: atom_id res chain seq x y z
N MET A 1 -5.52 -45.42 14.51
CA MET A 1 -5.55 -45.50 13.03
C MET A 1 -4.23 -46.09 12.54
N SER A 2 -4.14 -46.70 11.35
CA SER A 2 -2.91 -47.40 10.90
C SER A 2 -1.77 -46.46 10.50
N GLN A 3 -2.07 -45.20 10.16
CA GLN A 3 -1.11 -44.11 9.96
C GLN A 3 -1.69 -42.81 10.54
N PRO A 4 -0.95 -42.08 11.39
CA PRO A 4 -1.42 -40.82 11.96
C PRO A 4 -1.51 -39.73 10.88
N ILE A 5 -2.47 -38.81 11.02
CA ILE A 5 -2.54 -37.58 10.23
C ILE A 5 -1.45 -36.62 10.72
N ARG A 6 -0.82 -35.91 9.78
CA ARG A 6 0.12 -34.83 10.07
C ARG A 6 -0.62 -33.51 10.00
N PHE A 7 -0.53 -32.70 11.04
CA PHE A 7 -1.11 -31.37 11.08
C PHE A 7 0.00 -30.33 11.15
N CYS A 8 0.12 -29.50 10.12
CA CYS A 8 1.07 -28.40 10.06
C CYS A 8 0.34 -27.11 10.45
N LEU A 9 0.72 -26.54 11.60
CA LEU A 9 0.23 -25.24 12.05
C LEU A 9 1.27 -24.19 11.66
N VAL A 10 0.91 -23.32 10.72
CA VAL A 10 1.76 -22.24 10.20
C VAL A 10 1.19 -20.89 10.63
N LEU A 11 1.99 -20.08 11.30
CA LEU A 11 1.62 -18.72 11.71
C LEU A 11 2.40 -17.70 10.88
N HIS A 12 1.72 -16.63 10.49
CA HIS A 12 2.30 -15.50 9.80
C HIS A 12 2.11 -14.22 10.63
N ASN A 13 3.19 -13.69 11.19
CA ASN A 13 3.17 -12.45 11.95
C ASN A 13 3.75 -11.32 11.08
N HIS A 14 2.99 -10.26 10.87
CA HIS A 14 3.43 -9.15 10.05
C HIS A 14 2.99 -7.79 10.61
N GLN A 15 3.93 -6.86 10.59
CA GLN A 15 3.66 -5.43 10.73
C GLN A 15 4.38 -4.68 9.61
N PRO A 16 3.70 -3.78 8.87
CA PRO A 16 4.29 -3.13 7.72
C PRO A 16 5.24 -1.99 8.08
N ILE A 17 6.15 -1.71 7.15
CA ILE A 17 6.93 -0.48 7.16
C ILE A 17 5.98 0.73 7.23
N GLY A 18 6.30 1.69 8.09
CA GLY A 18 5.51 2.90 8.28
C GLY A 18 4.37 2.79 9.29
N ASN A 19 4.11 1.60 9.85
CA ASN A 19 3.15 1.48 10.94
C ASN A 19 3.69 2.12 12.24
N PHE A 20 2.80 2.52 13.13
CA PHE A 20 3.21 3.21 14.36
C PHE A 20 3.80 2.23 15.38
N ASP A 21 4.82 2.67 16.10
CA ASP A 21 5.50 1.89 17.16
C ASP A 21 4.51 1.29 18.18
N GLY A 22 3.53 2.08 18.62
CA GLY A 22 2.48 1.59 19.53
C GLY A 22 1.61 0.46 18.95
N VAL A 23 1.50 0.35 17.62
CA VAL A 23 0.79 -0.79 16.97
C VAL A 23 1.65 -2.05 17.00
N PHE A 24 2.96 -1.94 16.76
CA PHE A 24 3.89 -3.06 16.94
C PHE A 24 3.86 -3.58 18.38
N GLU A 25 3.98 -2.68 19.35
CA GLU A 25 3.92 -3.02 20.77
C GLU A 25 2.59 -3.67 21.15
N GLN A 26 1.46 -3.12 20.69
CA GLN A 26 0.14 -3.70 20.98
C GLN A 26 0.02 -5.12 20.41
N ALA A 27 0.42 -5.34 19.16
CA ALA A 27 0.37 -6.67 18.53
C ALA A 27 1.28 -7.69 19.24
N TYR A 28 2.45 -7.25 19.70
CA TYR A 28 3.34 -8.06 20.54
C TYR A 28 2.67 -8.48 21.85
N GLN A 29 2.11 -7.53 22.60
CA GLN A 29 1.49 -7.78 23.90
C GLN A 29 0.18 -8.57 23.81
N ASP A 30 -0.57 -8.42 22.71
CA ASP A 30 -1.88 -9.04 22.56
C ASP A 30 -1.83 -10.40 21.90
N SER A 31 -0.89 -10.63 20.98
CA SER A 31 -0.81 -11.88 20.21
C SER A 31 0.54 -12.58 20.36
N TYR A 32 1.65 -11.95 19.97
CA TYR A 32 2.90 -12.69 19.75
C TYR A 32 3.51 -13.27 21.04
N LEU A 33 3.53 -12.47 22.11
CA LEU A 33 4.04 -12.87 23.41
C LEU A 33 3.10 -13.87 24.12
N PRO A 34 1.80 -13.59 24.29
CA PRO A 34 0.88 -14.53 24.93
C PRO A 34 0.79 -15.90 24.22
N PHE A 35 0.86 -15.90 22.87
CA PHE A 35 0.92 -17.15 22.11
C PHE A 35 2.14 -17.98 22.51
N LEU A 36 3.33 -17.35 22.55
CA LEU A 36 4.58 -18.02 22.89
C LEU A 36 4.58 -18.52 24.33
N ASP A 37 4.12 -17.71 25.27
CA ASP A 37 4.00 -18.05 26.70
C ASP A 37 3.13 -19.29 26.91
N LEU A 38 2.04 -19.41 26.14
CA LEU A 38 1.16 -20.57 26.23
C LEU A 38 1.70 -21.79 25.47
N PHE A 39 2.44 -21.59 24.38
CA PHE A 39 3.02 -22.68 23.58
C PHE A 39 4.19 -23.38 24.29
N GLU A 40 5.05 -22.63 24.99
CA GLU A 40 6.27 -23.15 25.60
C GLU A 40 6.06 -24.39 26.52
N PRO A 41 5.03 -24.44 27.39
CA PRO A 41 4.76 -25.62 28.21
C PRO A 41 4.41 -26.91 27.44
N TYR A 42 3.90 -26.81 26.21
CA TYR A 42 3.43 -27.97 25.43
C TYR A 42 4.55 -28.63 24.61
N SER A 43 5.46 -29.34 25.28
CA SER A 43 6.71 -29.87 24.69
C SER A 43 6.55 -30.76 23.44
N ASP A 44 5.39 -31.39 23.27
CA ASP A 44 5.13 -32.32 22.16
C ASP A 44 4.64 -31.62 20.88
N LEU A 45 4.25 -30.34 20.99
CA LEU A 45 3.72 -29.56 19.87
C LEU A 45 4.85 -28.93 19.04
N ARG A 46 4.61 -28.90 17.73
CA ARG A 46 5.49 -28.29 16.73
C ARG A 46 4.69 -27.36 15.83
N ILE A 47 5.28 -26.23 15.45
CA ILE A 47 4.69 -25.24 14.55
C ILE A 47 5.71 -24.75 13.53
N SER A 48 5.23 -24.12 12.46
CA SER A 48 6.06 -23.27 11.59
C SER A 48 5.67 -21.81 11.82
N LEU A 49 6.66 -20.93 11.90
CA LEU A 49 6.47 -19.51 12.16
C LEU A 49 7.16 -18.70 11.08
N HIS A 50 6.39 -17.84 10.43
CA HIS A 50 6.89 -16.72 9.66
C HIS A 50 6.69 -15.44 10.48
N ALA A 51 7.74 -14.68 10.71
CA ALA A 51 7.64 -13.28 11.12
C ALA A 51 8.20 -12.44 9.98
N SER A 52 7.59 -11.29 9.66
CA SER A 52 8.11 -10.41 8.60
C SER A 52 9.41 -9.70 9.02
N GLY A 53 10.20 -9.25 8.05
CA GLY A 53 11.44 -8.51 8.31
C GLY A 53 11.26 -7.23 9.14
N PRO A 54 10.32 -6.32 8.83
CA PRO A 54 10.08 -5.13 9.66
C PRO A 54 9.77 -5.49 11.12
N LEU A 55 8.94 -6.51 11.32
CA LEU A 55 8.59 -6.98 12.65
C LEU A 55 9.79 -7.55 13.40
N THR A 56 10.62 -8.34 12.72
CA THR A 56 11.81 -8.94 13.34
C THR A 56 12.92 -7.93 13.62
N GLU A 57 13.11 -6.92 12.76
CA GLU A 57 13.99 -5.77 13.06
C GLU A 57 13.51 -5.04 14.32
N TRP A 58 12.21 -4.74 14.42
CA TRP A 58 11.65 -4.06 15.59
C TRP A 58 11.74 -4.90 16.87
N LEU A 59 11.44 -6.20 16.78
CA LEU A 59 11.53 -7.13 17.91
C LEU A 59 12.98 -7.27 18.40
N ASP A 60 13.97 -7.29 17.52
CA ASP A 60 15.37 -7.39 17.94
C ASP A 60 15.84 -6.15 18.71
N GLU A 61 15.33 -4.98 18.32
CA GLU A 61 15.62 -3.72 19.01
C GLU A 61 14.90 -3.59 20.37
N HIS A 62 13.63 -3.99 20.46
CA HIS A 62 12.77 -3.72 21.62
C HIS A 62 12.55 -4.90 22.56
N HIS A 63 12.48 -6.11 22.01
CA HIS A 63 12.15 -7.37 22.71
C HIS A 63 13.09 -8.51 22.27
N GLY A 64 14.41 -8.24 22.23
CA GLY A 64 15.39 -9.23 21.76
C GLY A 64 15.38 -10.55 22.55
N ASP A 65 14.90 -10.55 23.79
CA ASP A 65 14.67 -11.73 24.61
C ASP A 65 13.56 -12.64 24.05
N TYR A 66 12.54 -12.08 23.39
CA TYR A 66 11.54 -12.85 22.66
C TYR A 66 12.18 -13.66 21.53
N LEU A 67 13.07 -13.04 20.74
CA LEU A 67 13.79 -13.73 19.67
C LEU A 67 14.76 -14.79 20.22
N ASP A 68 15.36 -14.57 21.38
CA ASP A 68 16.19 -15.58 22.06
C ASP A 68 15.36 -16.81 22.48
N ARG A 69 14.13 -16.61 22.95
CA ARG A 69 13.17 -17.70 23.25
C ARG A 69 12.78 -18.46 21.98
N ILE A 70 12.50 -17.76 20.89
CA ILE A 70 12.24 -18.38 19.58
C ILE A 70 13.45 -19.21 19.13
N ALA A 71 14.67 -18.66 19.19
CA ALA A 71 15.89 -19.38 18.83
C ALA A 71 16.09 -20.66 19.67
N ALA A 72 15.76 -20.63 20.96
CA ALA A 72 15.81 -21.82 21.81
C ALA A 72 14.79 -22.90 21.39
N LEU A 73 13.57 -22.51 21.01
CA LEU A 73 12.54 -23.43 20.51
C LEU A 73 12.88 -23.98 19.12
N VAL A 74 13.54 -23.18 18.29
CA VAL A 74 14.08 -23.59 16.99
C VAL A 74 15.19 -24.62 17.17
N ALA A 75 16.14 -24.38 18.07
CA ALA A 75 17.19 -25.35 18.42
C ALA A 75 16.62 -26.66 19.01
N ALA A 76 15.46 -26.59 19.68
CA ALA A 76 14.73 -27.76 20.18
C ALA A 76 13.88 -28.47 19.10
N GLY A 77 13.82 -27.96 17.87
CA GLY A 77 12.99 -28.51 16.78
C GLY A 77 11.49 -28.36 17.00
N ARG A 78 11.07 -27.40 17.83
CA ARG A 78 9.65 -27.12 18.14
C ARG A 78 9.06 -26.03 17.26
N ILE A 79 9.90 -25.12 16.78
CA ILE A 79 9.52 -24.09 15.81
C ILE A 79 10.40 -24.26 14.58
N GLU A 80 9.77 -24.37 13.42
CA GLU A 80 10.42 -24.14 12.13
C GLU A 80 10.27 -22.66 11.76
N ILE A 81 11.34 -22.01 11.33
CA ILE A 81 11.28 -20.65 10.80
C ILE A 81 11.10 -20.69 9.28
N LEU A 82 10.09 -19.96 8.81
CA LEU A 82 9.88 -19.69 7.39
C LEU A 82 10.47 -18.33 7.04
N GLY A 83 11.14 -18.26 5.90
CA GLY A 83 11.59 -17.00 5.30
C GLY A 83 10.53 -16.39 4.38
N GLY A 84 10.97 -15.54 3.48
CA GLY A 84 10.13 -14.78 2.56
C GLY A 84 10.91 -13.60 2.01
N PRO A 85 10.32 -12.73 1.19
CA PRO A 85 10.94 -11.44 0.90
C PRO A 85 11.04 -10.63 2.19
N PHE A 86 12.24 -10.08 2.49
CA PHE A 86 12.52 -9.37 3.74
C PHE A 86 11.40 -8.40 4.14
N TYR A 87 10.99 -7.57 3.20
CA TYR A 87 10.04 -6.49 3.45
C TYR A 87 8.63 -6.82 2.96
N GLU A 88 8.23 -8.09 2.95
CA GLU A 88 6.85 -8.50 2.61
C GLU A 88 6.37 -8.01 1.24
N SER A 89 7.27 -7.92 0.26
CA SER A 89 6.91 -7.49 -1.09
C SER A 89 6.05 -8.55 -1.80
N ILE A 90 4.97 -8.13 -2.46
CA ILE A 90 4.27 -9.02 -3.40
C ILE A 90 5.22 -9.35 -4.54
N LEU A 91 5.60 -10.62 -4.66
CA LEU A 91 6.65 -11.03 -5.58
C LEU A 91 6.30 -10.64 -7.03
N THR A 92 5.04 -10.81 -7.45
CA THR A 92 4.59 -10.44 -8.80
C THR A 92 4.71 -8.94 -9.10
N MET A 93 4.75 -8.08 -8.07
CA MET A 93 4.94 -6.64 -8.19
C MET A 93 6.38 -6.26 -8.52
N ILE A 94 7.38 -7.01 -8.08
CA ILE A 94 8.80 -6.60 -8.15
C ILE A 94 9.57 -7.42 -9.20
N PRO A 95 10.70 -6.92 -9.75
CA PRO A 95 11.50 -7.66 -10.72
C PRO A 95 12.21 -8.87 -10.08
N SER A 96 12.53 -9.89 -10.89
CA SER A 96 13.16 -11.15 -10.45
C SER A 96 14.41 -10.93 -9.56
N ARG A 97 15.30 -10.01 -9.94
CA ARG A 97 16.51 -9.69 -9.14
C ARG A 97 16.17 -9.22 -7.73
N ASP A 98 15.11 -8.43 -7.56
CA ASP A 98 14.69 -7.89 -6.27
C ASP A 98 14.04 -9.00 -5.45
N ARG A 99 13.23 -9.88 -6.07
CA ARG A 99 12.66 -11.06 -5.39
C ARG A 99 13.75 -11.93 -4.79
N VAL A 100 14.73 -12.31 -5.60
CA VAL A 100 15.83 -13.18 -5.17
C VAL A 100 16.68 -12.48 -4.10
N GLY A 101 16.98 -11.19 -4.28
CA GLY A 101 17.77 -10.42 -3.33
C GLY A 101 17.06 -10.25 -1.98
N GLN A 102 15.76 -9.91 -1.98
CA GLN A 102 14.94 -9.81 -0.77
C GLN A 102 14.91 -11.14 0.00
N ILE A 103 14.64 -12.26 -0.70
CA ILE A 103 14.55 -13.58 -0.07
C ILE A 103 15.90 -13.99 0.54
N LYS A 104 17.00 -13.85 -0.22
CA LYS A 104 18.33 -14.21 0.28
C LYS A 104 18.77 -13.36 1.46
N THR A 105 18.58 -12.04 1.37
CA THR A 105 18.94 -11.13 2.46
C THR A 105 18.18 -11.48 3.74
N TYR A 106 16.91 -11.89 3.62
CA TYR A 106 16.13 -12.24 4.79
C TYR A 106 16.49 -13.61 5.36
N THR A 107 16.69 -14.60 4.50
CA THR A 107 17.27 -15.89 4.87
C THR A 107 18.55 -15.67 5.68
N ASP A 108 19.52 -14.91 5.15
CA ASP A 108 20.79 -14.66 5.82
C ASP A 108 20.58 -13.99 7.19
N TRP A 109 19.65 -13.03 7.31
CA TRP A 109 19.34 -12.39 8.59
C TRP A 109 18.77 -13.39 9.61
N LEU A 110 17.80 -14.20 9.20
CA LEU A 110 17.16 -15.21 10.06
C LEU A 110 18.13 -16.29 10.51
N GLU A 111 18.93 -16.82 9.59
CA GLU A 111 19.92 -17.86 9.90
C GLU A 111 20.98 -17.34 10.88
N ASN A 112 21.43 -16.10 10.71
CA ASN A 112 22.38 -15.45 11.62
C ASN A 112 21.77 -15.16 13.00
N ARG A 113 20.52 -14.69 13.07
CA ARG A 113 19.88 -14.28 14.33
C ARG A 113 19.33 -15.45 15.15
N LEU A 114 18.79 -16.47 14.48
CA LEU A 114 18.06 -17.57 15.11
C LEU A 114 18.83 -18.90 15.07
N GLY A 115 19.95 -18.98 14.33
CA GLY A 115 20.82 -20.16 14.31
C GLY A 115 20.21 -21.38 13.63
N CYS A 116 19.34 -21.18 12.64
CA CYS A 116 18.67 -22.25 11.89
C CYS A 116 18.95 -22.20 10.40
N ALA A 117 18.53 -23.23 9.66
CA ALA A 117 18.49 -23.21 8.21
C ALA A 117 17.07 -22.88 7.73
N VAL A 118 16.93 -21.89 6.86
CA VAL A 118 15.61 -21.49 6.32
C VAL A 118 15.39 -22.17 4.97
N GLN A 119 14.47 -23.14 4.94
CA GLN A 119 14.20 -23.96 3.75
C GLN A 119 12.83 -23.68 3.12
N GLY A 120 11.88 -23.19 3.92
CA GLY A 120 10.55 -22.82 3.50
C GLY A 120 10.35 -21.31 3.51
N MET A 121 9.34 -20.83 2.79
CA MET A 121 8.94 -19.44 2.88
C MET A 121 7.42 -19.28 2.98
N TRP A 122 6.99 -18.14 3.51
CA TRP A 122 5.67 -17.60 3.32
C TRP A 122 5.63 -16.77 2.02
N VAL A 123 4.57 -16.90 1.24
CA VAL A 123 4.32 -16.05 0.07
C VAL A 123 3.41 -14.91 0.53
N PRO A 124 3.87 -13.64 0.49
CA PRO A 124 3.04 -12.50 0.89
C PRO A 124 1.70 -12.49 0.16
N GLU A 125 0.63 -12.39 0.94
CA GLU A 125 -0.76 -12.45 0.47
C GLU A 125 -1.10 -13.66 -0.41
N ARG A 126 -0.27 -14.71 -0.36
CA ARG A 126 -0.35 -15.90 -1.22
C ARG A 126 -0.49 -15.56 -2.70
N VAL A 127 -0.02 -14.39 -3.15
CA VAL A 127 -0.12 -13.96 -4.55
C VAL A 127 0.89 -14.76 -5.39
N TRP A 128 0.37 -15.58 -6.28
CA TRP A 128 1.15 -16.55 -7.04
C TRP A 128 1.02 -16.34 -8.54
N GLU A 129 2.14 -16.53 -9.24
CA GLU A 129 2.23 -16.75 -10.69
C GLU A 129 3.21 -17.92 -10.89
N GLN A 130 2.95 -18.81 -11.85
CA GLN A 130 3.76 -20.04 -12.02
C GLN A 130 5.27 -19.75 -12.18
N SER A 131 5.61 -18.65 -12.86
CA SER A 131 6.98 -18.20 -13.10
C SER A 131 7.75 -17.79 -11.83
N LEU A 132 7.07 -17.55 -10.71
CA LEU A 132 7.75 -17.29 -9.43
C LEU A 132 8.53 -18.50 -8.93
N THR A 133 8.18 -19.70 -9.38
CA THR A 133 8.85 -20.95 -8.98
C THR A 133 10.36 -20.88 -9.21
N SER A 134 10.80 -20.35 -10.35
CA SER A 134 12.22 -20.26 -10.68
C SER A 134 12.95 -19.27 -9.78
N ASP A 135 12.40 -18.09 -9.54
CA ASP A 135 12.97 -17.08 -8.62
C ASP A 135 13.09 -17.61 -7.19
N VAL A 136 12.02 -18.22 -6.67
CA VAL A 136 11.96 -18.76 -5.31
C VAL A 136 12.97 -19.90 -5.12
N ALA A 137 13.04 -20.83 -6.07
CA ALA A 137 14.02 -21.91 -6.04
C ALA A 137 15.46 -21.41 -6.19
N ASN A 138 15.70 -20.39 -7.03
CA ASN A 138 17.02 -19.77 -7.19
C ASN A 138 17.46 -18.99 -5.94
N ALA A 139 16.51 -18.56 -5.10
CA ALA A 139 16.78 -17.98 -3.79
C ALA A 139 17.14 -19.02 -2.73
N GLY A 140 17.01 -20.32 -3.01
CA GLY A 140 17.36 -21.42 -2.11
C GLY A 140 16.17 -22.03 -1.36
N ILE A 141 14.96 -21.51 -1.56
CA ILE A 141 13.74 -22.01 -0.94
C ILE A 141 13.30 -23.31 -1.62
N GLN A 142 12.87 -24.28 -0.81
CA GLN A 142 12.54 -25.64 -1.24
C GLN A 142 11.04 -25.95 -1.19
N TYR A 143 10.29 -25.21 -0.38
CA TYR A 143 8.84 -25.32 -0.29
C TYR A 143 8.16 -24.03 0.16
N THR A 144 6.87 -23.92 -0.11
CA THR A 144 6.01 -22.82 0.33
C THR A 144 4.60 -23.31 0.62
N VAL A 145 3.80 -22.46 1.27
CA VAL A 145 2.35 -22.65 1.44
C VAL A 145 1.62 -21.66 0.53
N LEU A 146 0.57 -22.14 -0.14
CA LEU A 146 -0.44 -21.34 -0.83
C LEU A 146 -1.82 -21.82 -0.40
N ASP A 147 -2.89 -21.12 -0.72
CA ASP A 147 -4.24 -21.59 -0.39
C ASP A 147 -4.72 -22.74 -1.29
N ASP A 148 -5.55 -23.63 -0.72
CA ASP A 148 -6.25 -24.70 -1.44
C ASP A 148 -7.02 -24.19 -2.67
N PHE A 149 -7.42 -22.92 -2.66
CA PHE A 149 -8.07 -22.22 -3.75
C PHE A 149 -7.23 -22.21 -5.04
N HIS A 150 -5.89 -22.10 -4.94
CA HIS A 150 -5.00 -22.20 -6.10
C HIS A 150 -5.11 -23.56 -6.78
N PHE A 151 -5.17 -24.63 -5.99
CA PHE A 151 -5.22 -26.00 -6.47
C PHE A 151 -6.59 -26.33 -7.06
N LYS A 152 -7.66 -25.85 -6.41
CA LYS A 152 -9.03 -25.89 -6.96
C LYS A 152 -9.11 -25.14 -8.29
N ASN A 153 -8.40 -24.02 -8.40
CA ASN A 153 -8.33 -23.24 -9.64
C ASN A 153 -7.54 -23.95 -10.75
N ALA A 154 -6.55 -24.76 -10.39
CA ALA A 154 -5.83 -25.65 -11.29
C ALA A 154 -6.64 -26.91 -11.69
N GLY A 155 -7.79 -27.15 -11.05
CA GLY A 155 -8.71 -28.24 -11.38
C GLY A 155 -8.67 -29.44 -10.45
N LEU A 156 -7.97 -29.37 -9.31
CA LEU A 156 -7.98 -30.42 -8.30
C LEU A 156 -9.26 -30.35 -7.45
N ASN A 157 -9.69 -31.50 -6.95
CA ASN A 157 -10.81 -31.61 -6.01
C ASN A 157 -10.31 -31.62 -4.56
N GLU A 158 -11.21 -31.28 -3.63
CA GLU A 158 -10.92 -31.23 -2.19
C GLU A 158 -10.27 -32.52 -1.65
N ASP A 159 -10.73 -33.69 -2.13
CA ASP A 159 -10.23 -34.99 -1.67
C ASP A 159 -8.83 -35.35 -2.19
N GLU A 160 -8.27 -34.54 -3.09
CA GLU A 160 -6.90 -34.65 -3.60
C GLU A 160 -5.91 -33.78 -2.80
N LEU A 161 -6.38 -32.81 -2.00
CA LEU A 161 -5.56 -31.80 -1.31
C LEU A 161 -5.05 -32.24 0.08
N SER A 162 -4.82 -33.55 0.24
CA SER A 162 -4.42 -34.17 1.51
C SER A 162 -2.90 -34.35 1.65
N SER A 163 -2.11 -33.66 0.82
CA SER A 163 -0.64 -33.64 0.84
C SER A 163 -0.13 -32.42 0.07
N TYR A 164 1.19 -32.28 -0.01
CA TYR A 164 1.85 -31.28 -0.85
C TYR A 164 2.16 -31.81 -2.24
N PHE A 165 2.41 -30.89 -3.16
CA PHE A 165 2.70 -31.18 -4.56
C PHE A 165 4.03 -30.58 -4.97
N SER A 166 4.66 -31.17 -5.97
CA SER A 166 5.77 -30.55 -6.67
C SER A 166 5.25 -29.66 -7.79
N THR A 167 5.89 -28.52 -8.01
CA THR A 167 5.71 -27.66 -9.18
C THR A 167 7.07 -27.29 -9.75
N GLU A 168 7.11 -26.85 -11.01
CA GLU A 168 8.36 -26.41 -11.62
C GLU A 168 8.16 -25.28 -12.63
N ASP A 169 9.21 -24.49 -12.81
CA ASP A 169 9.36 -23.50 -13.86
C ASP A 169 10.83 -23.48 -14.28
N ASP A 170 11.09 -23.46 -15.59
CA ASP A 170 12.44 -23.57 -16.16
C ASP A 170 13.31 -24.68 -15.55
N GLY A 171 12.69 -25.83 -15.24
CA GLY A 171 13.34 -26.99 -14.64
C GLY A 171 13.75 -26.80 -13.17
N ARG A 172 13.33 -25.70 -12.52
CA ARG A 172 13.53 -25.46 -11.09
C ARG A 172 12.32 -25.96 -10.32
N LEU A 173 12.58 -26.79 -9.32
CA LEU A 173 11.56 -27.50 -8.56
C LEU A 173 11.24 -26.74 -7.26
N LEU A 174 9.96 -26.56 -6.98
CA LEU A 174 9.45 -26.10 -5.69
C LEU A 174 8.36 -27.06 -5.21
N ARG A 175 8.22 -27.23 -3.90
CA ARG A 175 7.09 -27.97 -3.31
C ARG A 175 6.08 -26.98 -2.74
N VAL A 176 4.80 -27.23 -2.95
CA VAL A 176 3.73 -26.31 -2.55
C VAL A 176 2.68 -27.06 -1.75
N PHE A 177 2.39 -26.56 -0.56
CA PHE A 177 1.34 -27.06 0.31
C PHE A 177 0.02 -26.30 0.07
N PRO A 178 -1.12 -27.00 -0.05
CA PRO A 178 -2.44 -26.38 0.01
C PRO A 178 -2.84 -26.10 1.46
N GLY A 179 -2.79 -24.84 1.88
CA GLY A 179 -3.38 -24.34 3.12
C GLY A 179 -4.90 -24.41 3.04
N SER A 180 -5.52 -25.05 4.05
CA SER A 180 -6.96 -25.29 4.06
C SER A 180 -7.74 -24.03 4.45
N GLU A 181 -8.59 -23.55 3.55
CA GLU A 181 -9.55 -22.48 3.85
C GLU A 181 -10.45 -22.89 5.02
N ARG A 182 -10.89 -24.16 5.05
CA ARG A 182 -11.73 -24.63 6.15
C ARG A 182 -11.04 -24.50 7.51
N LEU A 183 -9.75 -24.82 7.60
CA LEU A 183 -9.00 -24.64 8.86
C LEU A 183 -8.85 -23.15 9.23
N ARG A 184 -8.67 -22.24 8.26
CA ARG A 184 -8.63 -20.77 8.48
C ARG A 184 -9.91 -20.23 9.13
N TYR A 185 -11.06 -20.81 8.80
CA TYR A 185 -12.35 -20.43 9.39
C TYR A 185 -12.63 -21.13 10.72
N LEU A 186 -12.05 -22.31 10.97
CA LEU A 186 -12.21 -23.03 12.24
C LEU A 186 -11.28 -22.48 13.34
N ILE A 187 -10.05 -22.14 13.00
CA ILE A 187 -9.00 -21.75 13.95
C ILE A 187 -8.79 -20.23 13.88
N PRO A 188 -8.92 -19.44 14.96
CA PRO A 188 -9.33 -19.83 16.32
C PRO A 188 -10.83 -19.60 16.62
N PHE A 189 -11.69 -19.43 15.62
CA PHE A 189 -13.06 -18.94 15.83
C PHE A 189 -14.06 -20.01 16.31
N SER A 190 -14.03 -21.21 15.71
CA SER A 190 -14.89 -22.33 16.08
C SER A 190 -14.41 -23.02 17.35
N ALA A 191 -15.29 -23.78 18.02
CA ALA A 191 -14.89 -24.57 19.18
C ALA A 191 -13.75 -25.57 18.83
N PRO A 192 -12.71 -25.77 19.68
CA PRO A 192 -11.52 -26.55 19.33
C PRO A 192 -11.79 -27.97 18.83
N HIS A 193 -12.82 -28.63 19.36
CA HIS A 193 -13.20 -29.99 18.95
C HIS A 193 -13.65 -30.09 17.49
N GLU A 194 -14.18 -29.02 16.89
CA GLU A 194 -14.57 -29.02 15.47
C GLU A 194 -13.35 -29.18 14.55
N THR A 195 -12.20 -28.63 14.95
CA THR A 195 -10.93 -28.86 14.26
C THR A 195 -10.50 -30.33 14.37
N ILE A 196 -10.60 -30.92 15.57
CA ILE A 196 -10.27 -32.33 15.79
C ILE A 196 -11.18 -33.25 14.97
N ASP A 197 -12.47 -32.96 14.90
CA ASP A 197 -13.44 -33.72 14.10
C ASP A 197 -13.15 -33.59 12.59
N HIS A 198 -12.76 -32.40 12.13
CA HIS A 198 -12.35 -32.21 10.75
C HIS A 198 -11.07 -33.00 10.41
N LEU A 199 -10.06 -32.97 11.27
CA LEU A 199 -8.83 -33.76 11.11
C LEU A 199 -9.13 -35.28 11.16
N ARG A 200 -10.08 -35.71 11.99
CA ARG A 200 -10.53 -37.11 12.05
C ARG A 200 -11.16 -37.54 10.73
N TRP A 201 -12.07 -36.72 10.21
CA TRP A 201 -12.72 -36.94 8.93
C TRP A 201 -11.70 -37.08 7.79
N LEU A 202 -10.66 -36.22 7.76
CA LEU A 202 -9.56 -36.34 6.80
C LEU A 202 -8.77 -37.64 6.99
N ALA A 203 -8.39 -37.97 8.23
CA ALA A 203 -7.59 -39.15 8.55
C ALA A 203 -8.30 -40.47 8.20
N GLU A 204 -9.62 -40.53 8.38
CA GLU A 204 -10.45 -41.70 8.03
C GLU A 204 -10.54 -41.92 6.51
N GLN A 205 -10.55 -40.85 5.72
CA GLN A 205 -10.58 -40.95 4.26
C GLN A 205 -9.20 -41.17 3.64
N ARG A 206 -8.17 -40.57 4.24
CA ARG A 206 -6.80 -40.54 3.73
C ARG A 206 -5.82 -40.82 4.88
N PRO A 207 -5.56 -42.10 5.21
CA PRO A 207 -4.55 -42.44 6.21
C PRO A 207 -3.19 -41.84 5.84
N GLY A 208 -2.55 -41.16 6.80
CA GLY A 208 -1.27 -40.49 6.57
C GLY A 208 -1.36 -39.11 5.89
N ALA A 209 -2.55 -38.54 5.74
CA ALA A 209 -2.76 -37.20 5.19
C ALA A 209 -1.92 -36.12 5.90
N ILE A 210 -1.63 -35.06 5.17
CA ILE A 210 -1.06 -33.81 5.69
C ILE A 210 -2.13 -32.73 5.55
N ALA A 211 -2.56 -32.17 6.68
CA ALA A 211 -3.43 -31.00 6.74
C ALA A 211 -2.61 -29.78 7.12
N VAL A 212 -2.82 -28.66 6.44
CA VAL A 212 -2.08 -27.41 6.67
C VAL A 212 -3.05 -26.30 7.04
N PHE A 213 -2.82 -25.70 8.20
CA PHE A 213 -3.35 -24.39 8.56
C PHE A 213 -2.23 -23.37 8.32
N GLY A 214 -2.53 -22.26 7.65
CA GLY A 214 -1.62 -21.15 7.45
C GLY A 214 -2.38 -19.85 7.45
N ASP A 215 -2.13 -19.00 8.44
CA ASP A 215 -2.92 -17.79 8.66
C ASP A 215 -2.20 -16.78 9.54
N ASP A 216 -2.77 -15.59 9.62
CA ASP A 216 -2.24 -14.45 10.36
C ASP A 216 -2.19 -14.75 11.88
N GLY A 217 -1.03 -14.49 12.50
CA GLY A 217 -0.86 -14.64 13.94
C GLY A 217 -1.66 -13.61 14.72
N GLU A 218 -1.95 -12.46 14.11
CA GLU A 218 -2.78 -11.39 14.68
C GLU A 218 -4.22 -11.86 14.99
N LYS A 219 -4.69 -12.94 14.35
CA LYS A 219 -5.96 -13.62 14.70
C LYS A 219 -5.99 -14.16 16.12
N PHE A 220 -4.82 -14.45 16.68
CA PHE A 220 -4.66 -14.98 18.03
C PHE A 220 -4.47 -13.85 19.05
N GLY A 221 -5.12 -12.69 18.88
CA GLY A 221 -5.11 -11.66 19.92
C GLY A 221 -5.45 -10.25 19.47
N THR A 222 -4.80 -9.77 18.42
CA THR A 222 -4.85 -8.36 17.99
C THR A 222 -6.21 -7.98 17.42
N TRP A 223 -6.87 -8.91 16.73
CA TRP A 223 -8.17 -8.65 16.12
C TRP A 223 -9.25 -8.41 17.19
N PRO A 224 -10.31 -7.62 16.89
CA PRO A 224 -11.35 -7.30 17.86
C PRO A 224 -11.90 -8.54 18.57
N GLU A 225 -11.96 -8.49 19.91
CA GLU A 225 -12.46 -9.55 20.80
C GLU A 225 -11.63 -10.86 20.82
N THR A 226 -10.64 -11.02 19.94
CA THR A 226 -9.88 -12.28 19.85
C THR A 226 -8.96 -12.49 21.04
N LYS A 227 -8.35 -11.46 21.63
CA LYS A 227 -7.55 -11.61 22.87
C LYS A 227 -8.34 -12.28 23.99
N GLN A 228 -9.56 -11.80 24.23
CA GLN A 228 -10.43 -12.35 25.26
C GLN A 228 -10.78 -13.81 24.94
N HIS A 229 -11.26 -14.08 23.72
CA HIS A 229 -11.64 -15.43 23.30
C HIS A 229 -10.47 -16.43 23.36
N VAL A 230 -9.31 -16.03 22.85
CA VAL A 230 -8.13 -16.88 22.68
C VAL A 230 -7.46 -17.19 24.02
N TYR A 231 -7.32 -16.19 24.90
CA TYR A 231 -6.56 -16.31 26.14
C TYR A 231 -7.42 -16.31 27.40
N ASP A 232 -8.35 -15.37 27.56
CA ASP A 232 -9.14 -15.24 28.79
C ASP A 232 -10.20 -16.35 28.91
N ASP A 233 -10.90 -16.63 27.82
CA ASP A 233 -11.86 -17.74 27.69
C ASP A 233 -11.13 -19.08 27.41
N GLY A 234 -9.81 -19.02 27.20
CA GLY A 234 -8.92 -20.16 27.18
C GLY A 234 -9.02 -21.04 25.94
N TRP A 235 -9.48 -20.51 24.80
CA TRP A 235 -9.62 -21.28 23.56
C TRP A 235 -8.30 -21.93 23.12
N LEU A 236 -7.19 -21.19 23.13
CA LEU A 236 -5.89 -21.70 22.67
C LEU A 236 -5.36 -22.82 23.57
N ARG A 237 -5.59 -22.71 24.88
CA ARG A 237 -5.26 -23.76 25.85
C ARG A 237 -6.05 -25.03 25.55
N GLN A 238 -7.36 -24.90 25.39
CA GLN A 238 -8.24 -26.03 25.07
C GLN A 238 -7.86 -26.67 23.73
N PHE A 239 -7.43 -25.87 22.75
CA PHE A 239 -6.95 -26.38 21.46
C PHE A 239 -5.65 -27.16 21.59
N PHE A 240 -4.65 -26.64 22.32
CA PHE A 240 -3.40 -27.35 22.56
C PHE A 240 -3.59 -28.61 23.41
N ASP A 241 -4.47 -28.57 24.42
CA ASP A 241 -4.88 -29.75 25.20
C ASP A 241 -5.51 -30.80 24.26
N ALA A 242 -6.44 -30.39 23.39
CA ALA A 242 -7.11 -31.29 22.46
C ALA A 242 -6.14 -31.94 21.45
N LEU A 243 -5.17 -31.18 20.92
CA LEU A 243 -4.11 -31.74 20.07
C LEU A 243 -3.24 -32.74 20.85
N THR A 244 -2.86 -32.39 22.07
CA THR A 244 -2.03 -33.23 22.95
C THR A 244 -2.73 -34.52 23.35
N ASP A 245 -4.02 -34.47 23.65
CA ASP A 245 -4.86 -35.62 24.01
C ASP A 245 -5.09 -36.56 22.82
N ASN A 246 -5.04 -36.04 21.59
CA ASN A 246 -5.22 -36.81 20.36
C ASN A 246 -3.89 -37.19 19.66
N ARG A 247 -2.75 -37.02 20.33
CA ARG A 247 -1.40 -37.27 19.78
C ARG A 247 -1.13 -38.69 19.30
N GLU A 248 -1.96 -39.66 19.67
CA GLU A 248 -1.85 -41.04 19.18
C GLU A 248 -2.19 -41.16 17.68
N TRP A 249 -2.92 -40.20 17.13
CA TRP A 249 -3.33 -40.21 15.73
C TRP A 249 -3.22 -38.86 15.01
N ILE A 250 -3.08 -37.74 15.73
CA ILE A 250 -2.73 -36.41 15.18
C ILE A 250 -1.29 -36.08 15.56
N ASN A 251 -0.41 -35.97 14.58
CA ASN A 251 0.96 -35.53 14.79
C ASN A 251 1.10 -34.07 14.36
N THR A 252 1.29 -33.15 15.30
CA THR A 252 1.73 -31.79 14.94
C THR A 252 3.16 -31.85 14.43
N THR A 253 3.37 -31.38 13.20
CA THR A 253 4.65 -31.48 12.49
C THR A 253 4.92 -30.16 11.79
N THR A 254 6.18 -29.87 11.55
CA THR A 254 6.56 -28.70 10.74
C THR A 254 6.48 -29.03 9.24
N LEU A 255 6.49 -28.01 8.37
CA LEU A 255 6.48 -28.23 6.92
C LEU A 255 7.74 -28.98 6.44
N ALA A 256 8.91 -28.64 6.98
CA ALA A 256 10.18 -29.31 6.73
C ALA A 256 10.12 -30.81 7.05
N GLU A 257 9.57 -31.15 8.22
CA GLU A 257 9.37 -32.53 8.65
C GLU A 257 8.40 -33.28 7.72
N ALA A 258 7.33 -32.61 7.29
CA ALA A 258 6.36 -33.17 6.35
C ALA A 258 7.02 -33.48 4.98
N VAL A 259 7.82 -32.55 4.43
CA VAL A 259 8.59 -32.75 3.18
C VAL A 259 9.63 -33.86 3.31
N THR A 260 10.29 -33.98 4.46
CA THR A 260 11.34 -34.98 4.68
C THR A 260 10.76 -36.38 4.87
N SER A 261 9.57 -36.49 5.48
CA SER A 261 8.99 -37.77 5.90
C SER A 261 7.96 -38.37 4.94
N THR A 262 7.51 -37.61 3.94
CA THR A 262 6.43 -38.01 3.02
C THR A 262 6.81 -37.61 1.60
N PRO A 263 6.62 -38.45 0.56
CA PRO A 263 6.79 -38.00 -0.82
C PRO A 263 5.65 -37.07 -1.26
N ALA A 264 5.92 -36.21 -2.24
CA ALA A 264 4.88 -35.37 -2.85
C ALA A 264 3.74 -36.24 -3.43
N ALA A 265 2.50 -35.78 -3.32
CA ALA A 265 1.35 -36.48 -3.91
C ALA A 265 1.40 -36.52 -5.44
N GLY A 266 2.05 -35.54 -6.06
CA GLY A 266 2.20 -35.48 -7.50
C GLY A 266 2.86 -34.18 -7.96
N LYS A 267 2.74 -33.91 -9.26
CA LYS A 267 3.15 -32.66 -9.89
C LYS A 267 1.91 -31.83 -10.25
N VAL A 268 1.95 -30.52 -10.01
CA VAL A 268 0.88 -29.57 -10.37
C VAL A 268 1.48 -28.28 -10.93
N TYR A 269 0.71 -27.59 -11.78
CA TYR A 269 0.97 -26.20 -12.17
C TYR A 269 -0.21 -25.37 -11.69
N LEU A 270 0.08 -24.24 -11.05
CA LEU A 270 -0.93 -23.40 -10.43
C LEU A 270 -1.13 -22.15 -11.28
N PRO A 271 -2.37 -21.74 -11.54
CA PRO A 271 -2.65 -20.50 -12.26
C PRO A 271 -2.33 -19.29 -11.39
N ASP A 272 -2.34 -18.12 -12.02
CA ASP A 272 -2.25 -16.85 -11.32
C ASP A 272 -3.40 -16.72 -10.31
N GLY A 273 -3.09 -16.34 -9.07
CA GLY A 273 -4.09 -16.34 -8.02
C GLY A 273 -3.60 -15.84 -6.67
N SER A 274 -4.49 -15.95 -5.69
CA SER A 274 -4.26 -15.73 -4.27
C SER A 274 -5.30 -16.55 -3.49
N TYR A 275 -5.46 -16.32 -2.18
CA TYR A 275 -6.65 -16.78 -1.46
C TYR A 275 -7.92 -16.15 -2.05
N ARG A 276 -9.06 -16.81 -1.85
CA ARG A 276 -10.32 -16.47 -2.51
C ARG A 276 -10.70 -15.00 -2.30
N GLU A 277 -10.63 -14.52 -1.07
CA GLU A 277 -11.03 -13.17 -0.66
C GLU A 277 -10.24 -12.09 -1.42
N MET A 278 -8.93 -12.29 -1.64
CA MET A 278 -8.10 -11.38 -2.45
C MET A 278 -8.57 -11.28 -3.90
N THR A 279 -9.02 -12.40 -4.49
CA THR A 279 -9.51 -12.40 -5.87
C THR A 279 -10.78 -11.56 -6.01
N GLU A 280 -11.59 -11.47 -4.95
CA GLU A 280 -12.79 -10.64 -4.91
C GLU A 280 -12.43 -9.16 -4.75
N TRP A 281 -11.51 -8.80 -3.85
CA TRP A 281 -11.09 -7.41 -3.61
C TRP A 281 -10.37 -6.76 -4.79
N SER A 282 -9.67 -7.56 -5.57
CA SER A 282 -8.94 -7.09 -6.77
C SER A 282 -9.86 -6.73 -7.95
N LEU A 283 -11.17 -7.00 -7.84
CA LEU A 283 -12.15 -6.54 -8.82
C LEU A 283 -12.41 -5.03 -8.70
N PRO A 284 -12.73 -4.36 -9.82
CA PRO A 284 -13.36 -3.04 -9.77
C PRO A 284 -14.63 -3.06 -8.89
N ALA A 285 -14.92 -1.94 -8.21
CA ALA A 285 -15.97 -1.90 -7.19
C ALA A 285 -17.37 -2.30 -7.69
N ASP A 286 -17.72 -1.92 -8.92
CA ASP A 286 -18.99 -2.31 -9.56
C ASP A 286 -19.05 -3.83 -9.83
N GLN A 287 -17.95 -4.42 -10.28
CA GLN A 287 -17.84 -5.86 -10.52
C GLN A 287 -17.84 -6.67 -9.22
N GLN A 288 -17.27 -6.12 -8.15
CA GLN A 288 -17.33 -6.73 -6.82
C GLN A 288 -18.77 -6.73 -6.28
N VAL A 289 -19.52 -5.63 -6.45
CA VAL A 289 -20.95 -5.58 -6.09
C VAL A 289 -21.76 -6.61 -6.87
N GLU A 290 -21.52 -6.74 -8.18
CA GLU A 290 -22.20 -7.73 -9.01
C GLU A 290 -21.85 -9.17 -8.61
N TYR A 291 -20.57 -9.45 -8.33
CA TYR A 291 -20.11 -10.74 -7.81
C TYR A 291 -20.84 -11.12 -6.51
N ASP A 292 -20.94 -10.17 -5.57
CA ASP A 292 -21.64 -10.37 -4.30
C ASP A 292 -23.14 -10.65 -4.51
N ASN A 293 -23.79 -9.91 -5.42
CA ASN A 293 -25.20 -10.09 -5.73
C ASN A 293 -25.47 -11.49 -6.31
N ILE A 294 -24.68 -11.90 -7.32
CA ILE A 294 -24.80 -13.22 -7.94
C ILE A 294 -24.56 -14.32 -6.91
N THR A 295 -23.53 -14.18 -6.07
CA THR A 295 -23.22 -15.15 -5.02
C THR A 295 -24.40 -15.29 -4.05
N HIS A 296 -24.97 -14.17 -3.60
CA HIS A 296 -26.12 -14.17 -2.69
C HIS A 296 -27.39 -14.75 -3.31
N GLU A 297 -27.67 -14.46 -4.59
CA GLU A 297 -28.81 -15.03 -5.33
C GLU A 297 -28.65 -16.55 -5.54
N MET A 298 -27.43 -17.00 -5.84
CA MET A 298 -27.16 -18.39 -6.19
C MET A 298 -26.87 -19.30 -5.00
N GLN A 299 -26.50 -18.78 -3.83
CA GLN A 299 -26.05 -19.62 -2.70
C GLN A 299 -27.05 -20.71 -2.28
N SER A 300 -28.35 -20.48 -2.50
CA SER A 300 -29.44 -21.43 -2.20
C SER A 300 -29.76 -22.38 -3.36
N ASP A 301 -29.26 -22.13 -4.57
CA ASP A 301 -29.46 -22.99 -5.74
C ASP A 301 -28.67 -24.31 -5.56
N PRO A 302 -29.31 -25.49 -5.72
CA PRO A 302 -28.64 -26.78 -5.57
C PRO A 302 -27.42 -26.98 -6.48
N ARG A 303 -27.32 -26.24 -7.58
CA ARG A 303 -26.18 -26.29 -8.51
C ARG A 303 -24.99 -25.49 -8.03
N TRP A 304 -25.16 -24.54 -7.11
CA TRP A 304 -24.12 -23.61 -6.69
C TRP A 304 -22.88 -24.30 -6.15
N GLN A 305 -23.04 -25.33 -5.32
CA GLN A 305 -21.94 -26.15 -4.79
C GLN A 305 -21.05 -26.79 -5.89
N ARG A 306 -21.62 -27.01 -7.08
CA ARG A 306 -20.85 -27.47 -8.25
C ARG A 306 -20.30 -26.32 -9.08
N LEU A 307 -20.99 -25.19 -9.16
CA LEU A 307 -20.62 -24.04 -9.99
C LEU A 307 -19.55 -23.17 -9.33
N VAL A 308 -19.64 -22.92 -8.03
CA VAL A 308 -18.75 -22.01 -7.28
C VAL A 308 -17.27 -22.36 -7.45
N ARG A 309 -16.94 -23.65 -7.57
CA ARG A 309 -15.56 -24.12 -7.82
C ARG A 309 -14.95 -23.63 -9.15
N PHE A 310 -15.79 -23.18 -10.09
CA PHE A 310 -15.39 -22.65 -11.39
C PHE A 310 -15.53 -21.13 -11.47
N VAL A 311 -16.07 -20.48 -10.42
CA VAL A 311 -16.16 -19.03 -10.32
C VAL A 311 -14.77 -18.49 -9.97
N ARG A 312 -14.37 -17.40 -10.62
CA ARG A 312 -13.07 -16.74 -10.44
C ARG A 312 -13.32 -15.24 -10.25
N GLY A 313 -12.54 -14.63 -9.36
CA GLY A 313 -12.44 -13.19 -9.24
C GLY A 313 -11.35 -12.61 -10.15
N GLY A 314 -10.85 -11.44 -9.77
CA GLY A 314 -9.65 -10.84 -10.35
C GLY A 314 -8.36 -11.44 -9.80
N PHE A 315 -7.24 -10.76 -10.06
CA PHE A 315 -5.93 -11.11 -9.52
C PHE A 315 -5.18 -9.83 -9.15
N TRP A 316 -4.20 -9.96 -8.25
CA TRP A 316 -3.63 -8.84 -7.49
C TRP A 316 -3.08 -7.68 -8.35
N ARG A 317 -2.50 -7.94 -9.52
CA ARG A 317 -1.95 -6.87 -10.39
C ARG A 317 -2.97 -5.79 -10.74
N ASN A 318 -4.26 -6.14 -10.77
CA ASN A 318 -5.33 -5.21 -11.10
C ASN A 318 -5.54 -4.13 -10.04
N PHE A 319 -4.96 -4.23 -8.84
CA PHE A 319 -4.95 -3.12 -7.89
C PHE A 319 -4.27 -1.86 -8.44
N LYS A 320 -3.29 -2.01 -9.34
CA LYS A 320 -2.67 -0.89 -10.04
C LYS A 320 -3.61 -0.20 -11.03
N VAL A 321 -4.66 -0.89 -11.48
CA VAL A 321 -5.70 -0.33 -12.34
C VAL A 321 -6.83 0.23 -11.48
N LYS A 322 -7.24 -0.51 -10.44
CA LYS A 322 -8.27 -0.08 -9.47
C LYS A 322 -7.86 1.20 -8.76
N TYR A 323 -6.59 1.31 -8.39
CA TYR A 323 -5.98 2.47 -7.75
C TYR A 323 -4.82 3.00 -8.61
N PRO A 324 -5.05 4.04 -9.43
CA PRO A 324 -3.98 4.67 -10.20
C PRO A 324 -2.79 5.11 -9.33
N GLU A 325 -3.03 5.52 -8.09
CA GLU A 325 -2.00 5.92 -7.13
C GLU A 325 -1.11 4.74 -6.68
N ALA A 326 -1.63 3.51 -6.71
CA ALA A 326 -0.79 2.30 -6.55
C ALA A 326 0.14 2.12 -7.74
N ASN A 327 -0.33 2.40 -8.96
CA ASN A 327 0.50 2.36 -10.16
C ASN A 327 1.59 3.44 -10.14
N GLU A 328 1.28 4.63 -9.63
CA GLU A 328 2.27 5.71 -9.46
C GLU A 328 3.41 5.27 -8.50
N MET A 329 3.07 4.75 -7.32
CA MET A 329 4.06 4.19 -6.39
C MET A 329 4.85 3.05 -7.01
N TYR A 330 4.18 2.16 -7.75
CA TYR A 330 4.84 1.05 -8.46
C TYR A 330 5.82 1.58 -9.52
N SER A 331 5.41 2.61 -10.24
CA SER A 331 6.19 3.21 -11.31
C SER A 331 7.43 3.91 -10.77
N ARG A 332 7.29 4.66 -9.68
CA ARG A 332 8.41 5.26 -8.94
C ARG A 332 9.36 4.18 -8.41
N MET A 333 8.84 3.10 -7.84
CA MET A 333 9.63 1.95 -7.39
C MET A 333 10.42 1.32 -8.54
N MET A 334 9.80 1.12 -9.70
CA MET A 334 10.48 0.58 -10.88
C MET A 334 11.54 1.53 -11.45
N MET A 335 11.35 2.84 -11.35
CA MET A 335 12.39 3.82 -11.70
C MET A 335 13.63 3.64 -10.82
N VAL A 336 13.45 3.59 -9.50
CA VAL A 336 14.55 3.41 -8.54
C VAL A 336 15.22 2.04 -8.72
N SER A 337 14.44 0.97 -8.87
CA SER A 337 14.95 -0.39 -9.09
C SER A 337 15.77 -0.50 -10.40
N ARG A 338 15.37 0.18 -11.49
CA ARG A 338 16.17 0.25 -12.73
C ARG A 338 17.45 1.06 -12.56
N ARG A 339 17.40 2.15 -11.78
CA ARG A 339 18.60 2.95 -11.48
C ARG A 339 19.63 2.14 -10.68
N LEU A 340 19.18 1.40 -9.66
CA LEU A 340 20.04 0.53 -8.87
C LEU A 340 20.69 -0.55 -9.75
N GLU A 341 19.90 -1.27 -10.54
CA GLU A 341 20.40 -2.30 -11.47
C GLU A 341 21.46 -1.73 -12.41
N ARG A 342 21.23 -0.53 -12.96
CA ARG A 342 22.20 0.12 -13.84
C ARG A 342 23.48 0.51 -13.11
N ALA A 343 23.39 1.07 -11.90
CA ALA A 343 24.55 1.43 -11.11
C ALA A 343 25.42 0.18 -10.81
N GLU A 344 24.79 -0.93 -10.44
CA GLU A 344 25.49 -2.20 -10.21
C GLU A 344 26.11 -2.75 -11.50
N ALA A 345 25.38 -2.70 -12.62
CA ALA A 345 25.88 -3.14 -13.92
C ALA A 345 27.08 -2.30 -14.40
N ASP A 346 27.11 -1.02 -14.05
CA ASP A 346 28.23 -0.10 -14.30
C ASP A 346 29.40 -0.31 -13.31
N GLY A 347 29.29 -1.27 -12.37
CA GLY A 347 30.32 -1.65 -11.42
C GLY A 347 30.41 -0.74 -10.19
N ILE A 348 29.40 0.09 -9.95
CA ILE A 348 29.32 0.95 -8.76
C ILE A 348 28.97 0.06 -7.57
N THR A 349 29.76 0.18 -6.50
CA THR A 349 29.66 -0.64 -5.28
C THR A 349 29.96 0.21 -4.06
N GLY A 350 29.67 -0.31 -2.87
CA GLY A 350 29.94 0.36 -1.59
C GLY A 350 28.66 0.62 -0.80
N ASP A 351 28.83 1.20 0.40
CA ASP A 351 27.75 1.32 1.39
C ASP A 351 26.52 2.05 0.84
N ALA A 352 26.71 3.11 0.03
CA ALA A 352 25.59 3.85 -0.55
C ALA A 352 24.72 2.98 -1.48
N ILE A 353 25.30 2.03 -2.22
CA ILE A 353 24.56 1.09 -3.07
C ILE A 353 23.79 0.07 -2.23
N GLU A 354 24.41 -0.45 -1.17
CA GLU A 354 23.75 -1.42 -0.29
C GLU A 354 22.62 -0.79 0.52
N TRP A 355 22.82 0.43 1.02
CA TRP A 355 21.73 1.20 1.64
C TRP A 355 20.65 1.57 0.63
N ALA A 356 20.99 1.97 -0.60
CA ALA A 356 19.99 2.22 -1.63
C ALA A 356 19.14 0.98 -1.93
N ARG A 357 19.76 -0.21 -1.97
CA ARG A 357 19.06 -1.49 -2.12
C ARG A 357 18.14 -1.76 -0.94
N ARG A 358 18.61 -1.57 0.30
CA ARG A 358 17.82 -1.76 1.51
C ARG A 358 16.59 -0.86 1.51
N GLU A 359 16.78 0.41 1.21
CA GLU A 359 15.71 1.40 1.11
C GLU A 359 14.74 1.09 -0.03
N LEU A 360 15.23 0.67 -1.20
CA LEU A 360 14.36 0.16 -2.27
C LEU A 360 13.49 -1.00 -1.79
N TYR A 361 14.08 -1.97 -1.09
CA TYR A 361 13.34 -3.13 -0.60
C TYR A 361 12.30 -2.74 0.47
N ARG A 362 12.59 -1.79 1.35
CA ARG A 362 11.60 -1.21 2.28
C ARG A 362 10.45 -0.55 1.53
N GLY A 363 10.77 0.21 0.48
CA GLY A 363 9.78 0.81 -0.42
C GLY A 363 8.93 -0.19 -1.20
N GLN A 364 9.28 -1.49 -1.20
CA GLN A 364 8.51 -2.55 -1.85
C GLN A 364 7.51 -3.25 -0.90
N CYS A 365 7.40 -2.79 0.35
CA CYS A 365 6.44 -3.31 1.32
C CYS A 365 4.99 -3.21 0.82
N ASN A 366 4.29 -4.34 0.78
CA ASN A 366 3.08 -4.45 -0.04
C ASN A 366 1.87 -3.65 0.43
N CYS A 367 1.72 -3.42 1.74
CA CYS A 367 0.44 -3.01 2.33
C CYS A 367 -0.09 -1.69 1.77
N ALA A 368 0.77 -0.77 1.34
CA ALA A 368 0.35 0.50 0.75
C ALA A 368 -0.11 0.38 -0.72
N TYR A 369 0.06 -0.76 -1.39
CA TYR A 369 -0.18 -0.92 -2.83
C TYR A 369 -1.58 -1.44 -3.19
N TRP A 370 -2.39 -1.83 -2.21
CA TRP A 370 -3.70 -2.42 -2.43
C TRP A 370 -4.62 -2.21 -1.24
N HIS A 371 -5.88 -2.62 -1.37
CA HIS A 371 -6.86 -2.55 -0.29
C HIS A 371 -7.81 -3.75 -0.33
N GLY A 372 -8.12 -4.28 0.86
CA GLY A 372 -9.05 -5.39 1.07
C GLY A 372 -9.91 -5.10 2.29
N ALA A 373 -9.74 -5.87 3.37
CA ALA A 373 -10.43 -5.62 4.65
C ALA A 373 -9.67 -4.63 5.57
N PHE A 374 -8.38 -4.42 5.33
CA PHE A 374 -7.49 -3.56 6.11
C PHE A 374 -7.23 -2.26 5.36
N GLY A 375 -6.94 -1.18 6.09
CA GLY A 375 -6.83 0.17 5.51
C GLY A 375 -5.95 0.25 4.27
N GLY A 376 -4.79 -0.42 4.27
CA GLY A 376 -3.96 -0.60 3.07
C GLY A 376 -3.57 0.71 2.40
N ILE A 377 -3.77 0.83 1.08
CA ILE A 377 -3.49 2.06 0.33
C ILE A 377 -4.22 3.28 0.90
N TYR A 378 -5.37 3.15 1.58
CA TYR A 378 -6.07 4.30 2.15
C TYR A 378 -5.36 4.92 3.36
N LEU A 379 -4.37 4.25 3.96
CA LEU A 379 -3.63 4.75 5.11
C LEU A 379 -2.46 5.67 4.66
N PRO A 380 -2.52 6.99 4.93
CA PRO A 380 -1.51 7.92 4.42
C PRO A 380 -0.11 7.63 4.96
N HIS A 381 0.02 7.16 6.21
CA HIS A 381 1.30 6.85 6.82
C HIS A 381 2.03 5.70 6.11
N LEU A 382 1.30 4.70 5.60
CA LEU A 382 1.90 3.60 4.83
C LEU A 382 2.36 4.08 3.44
N ARG A 383 1.54 4.87 2.73
CA ARG A 383 1.94 5.45 1.44
C ARG A 383 3.15 6.39 1.58
N ASN A 384 3.14 7.24 2.60
CA ASN A 384 4.24 8.15 2.87
C ASN A 384 5.53 7.39 3.21
N ALA A 385 5.45 6.30 3.97
CA ALA A 385 6.62 5.47 4.26
C ALA A 385 7.21 4.82 3.01
N VAL A 386 6.36 4.31 2.10
CA VAL A 386 6.83 3.80 0.80
C VAL A 386 7.56 4.88 0.01
N TYR A 387 6.96 6.06 -0.17
CA TYR A 387 7.63 7.15 -0.87
C TYR A 387 8.90 7.61 -0.16
N ASN A 388 8.92 7.64 1.17
CA ASN A 388 10.10 8.00 1.95
C ASN A 388 11.29 7.11 1.62
N HIS A 389 11.10 5.80 1.67
CA HIS A 389 12.14 4.83 1.35
C HIS A 389 12.55 4.86 -0.14
N LEU A 390 11.60 5.08 -1.06
CA LEU A 390 11.91 5.22 -2.48
C LEU A 390 12.73 6.48 -2.78
N ILE A 391 12.40 7.61 -2.14
CA ILE A 391 13.16 8.87 -2.29
C ILE A 391 14.54 8.74 -1.63
N ALA A 392 14.63 8.11 -0.46
CA ALA A 392 15.90 7.83 0.21
C ALA A 392 16.83 6.98 -0.67
N ALA A 393 16.31 5.91 -1.28
CA ALA A 393 17.05 5.10 -2.25
C ALA A 393 17.49 5.93 -3.47
N ASP A 394 16.62 6.78 -4.02
CA ASP A 394 16.93 7.67 -5.15
C ASP A 394 18.05 8.68 -4.80
N ASN A 395 18.04 9.21 -3.57
CA ASN A 395 19.07 10.09 -3.02
C ASN A 395 20.42 9.38 -2.88
N LEU A 396 20.43 8.17 -2.30
CA LEU A 396 21.63 7.35 -2.12
C LEU A 396 22.24 6.94 -3.48
N LEU A 397 21.42 6.70 -4.50
CA LEU A 397 21.90 6.44 -5.86
C LEU A 397 22.52 7.68 -6.51
N ASP A 398 21.99 8.88 -6.25
CA ASP A 398 22.64 10.12 -6.70
C ASP A 398 24.00 10.33 -6.01
N GLN A 399 24.12 10.00 -4.72
CA GLN A 399 25.40 9.99 -4.00
C GLN A 399 26.37 8.95 -4.58
N ALA A 400 25.93 7.72 -4.81
CA ALA A 400 26.77 6.64 -5.32
C ALA A 400 27.26 6.88 -6.76
N THR A 401 26.54 7.70 -7.52
CA THR A 401 26.88 8.07 -8.91
C THR A 401 27.59 9.43 -9.02
N ASP A 402 28.06 9.98 -7.89
CA ASP A 402 28.77 11.26 -7.81
C ASP A 402 28.04 12.42 -8.51
N LYS A 403 26.70 12.49 -8.39
CA LYS A 403 25.98 13.68 -8.86
C LYS A 403 26.54 14.93 -8.17
N PRO A 404 26.71 16.05 -8.90
CA PRO A 404 27.14 17.32 -8.30
C PRO A 404 26.20 17.75 -7.16
N ALA A 405 26.68 18.57 -6.22
CA ALA A 405 25.85 19.07 -5.13
C ALA A 405 24.66 19.95 -5.59
N THR A 406 24.77 20.56 -6.77
CA THR A 406 23.73 21.40 -7.34
C THR A 406 23.54 21.00 -8.80
N TRP A 407 22.32 20.61 -9.17
CA TRP A 407 22.03 20.11 -10.52
C TRP A 407 20.54 20.25 -10.85
N VAL A 408 20.23 20.19 -12.14
CA VAL A 408 18.86 20.10 -12.62
C VAL A 408 18.81 19.36 -13.96
N GLU A 409 17.81 18.53 -14.17
CA GLU A 409 17.62 17.71 -15.36
C GLU A 409 16.15 17.58 -15.74
N ALA A 410 15.90 17.28 -17.02
CA ALA A 410 14.56 17.01 -17.52
C ALA A 410 14.57 15.90 -18.57
N THR A 411 13.68 14.92 -18.44
CA THR A 411 13.61 13.73 -19.31
C THR A 411 12.17 13.45 -19.75
N PHE A 412 12.04 12.76 -20.88
CA PHE A 412 10.79 12.21 -21.41
C PHE A 412 10.95 10.71 -21.48
N GLU A 413 10.10 9.96 -20.77
CA GLU A 413 10.03 8.50 -20.85
C GLU A 413 8.60 8.05 -20.54
N ASP A 414 8.30 6.79 -20.83
CA ASP A 414 7.09 6.13 -20.31
C ASP A 414 7.40 5.73 -18.87
N TYR A 415 7.05 6.62 -17.93
CA TYR A 415 7.37 6.41 -16.52
C TYR A 415 6.33 5.53 -15.85
N ASN A 416 5.05 5.62 -16.28
CA ASN A 416 3.93 4.94 -15.64
C ASN A 416 3.50 3.61 -16.32
N PHE A 417 4.16 3.25 -17.44
CA PHE A 417 3.93 2.05 -18.24
C PHE A 417 2.57 1.98 -18.94
N ASP A 418 1.98 3.13 -19.28
CA ASP A 418 0.73 3.22 -20.03
C ASP A 418 0.93 3.35 -21.56
N GLY A 419 2.19 3.41 -22.01
CA GLY A 419 2.57 3.57 -23.41
C GLY A 419 2.67 5.03 -23.88
N ASN A 420 2.39 5.99 -23.02
CA ASN A 420 2.58 7.42 -23.28
C ASN A 420 3.91 7.91 -22.74
N GLN A 421 4.16 9.21 -22.85
CA GLN A 421 5.41 9.83 -22.36
C GLN A 421 5.07 10.85 -21.29
N GLU A 422 5.59 10.62 -20.10
CA GLU A 422 5.57 11.56 -18.98
C GLU A 422 6.82 12.42 -19.03
N VAL A 423 6.78 13.52 -18.28
CA VAL A 423 7.92 14.42 -18.09
C VAL A 423 8.40 14.29 -16.66
N ARG A 424 9.70 14.01 -16.50
CA ARG A 424 10.38 14.16 -15.22
C ARG A 424 11.21 15.43 -15.23
N LEU A 425 10.97 16.32 -14.28
CA LEU A 425 11.87 17.41 -13.92
C LEU A 425 12.49 17.07 -12.58
N ALA A 426 13.80 17.15 -12.44
CA ALA A 426 14.47 16.84 -11.19
C ALA A 426 15.64 17.79 -10.92
N SER A 427 15.87 18.12 -9.66
CA SER A 427 17.01 18.88 -9.16
C SER A 427 17.59 18.21 -7.92
N ASP A 428 18.65 18.81 -7.36
CA ASP A 428 19.22 18.44 -6.07
C ASP A 428 18.22 18.51 -4.90
N THR A 429 17.14 19.30 -5.04
CA THR A 429 16.15 19.57 -4.00
C THR A 429 14.80 18.88 -4.22
N VAL A 430 14.32 18.79 -5.47
CA VAL A 430 12.94 18.42 -5.81
C VAL A 430 12.89 17.49 -7.02
N VAL A 431 11.95 16.54 -7.03
CA VAL A 431 11.57 15.77 -8.24
C VAL A 431 10.10 15.99 -8.53
N ALA A 432 9.76 16.26 -9.79
CA ALA A 432 8.40 16.49 -10.26
C ALA A 432 8.12 15.61 -11.48
N LEU A 433 7.04 14.83 -11.43
CA LEU A 433 6.55 14.06 -12.58
C LEU A 433 5.23 14.64 -13.09
N LEU A 434 5.18 14.86 -14.39
CA LEU A 434 4.00 15.39 -15.08
C LEU A 434 3.49 14.41 -16.13
N ALA A 435 2.16 14.37 -16.31
CA ALA A 435 1.46 13.55 -17.30
C ALA A 435 0.82 14.44 -18.38
N PRO A 436 1.56 14.80 -19.46
CA PRO A 436 1.07 15.76 -20.45
C PRO A 436 -0.18 15.30 -21.21
N LEU A 437 -0.38 13.99 -21.39
CA LEU A 437 -1.54 13.45 -22.09
C LEU A 437 -2.79 13.31 -21.20
N THR A 438 -2.67 13.59 -19.90
CA THR A 438 -3.76 13.55 -18.92
C THR A 438 -3.81 14.88 -18.16
N GLY A 439 -4.30 15.92 -18.83
CA GLY A 439 -4.48 17.27 -18.25
C GLY A 439 -3.19 18.07 -18.04
N GLY A 440 -2.03 17.50 -18.36
CA GLY A 440 -0.75 18.10 -17.97
C GLY A 440 -0.59 18.17 -16.46
N HIS A 441 -1.17 17.19 -15.74
CA HIS A 441 -1.13 17.14 -14.28
C HIS A 441 0.29 16.93 -13.77
N LEU A 442 0.62 17.60 -12.68
CA LEU A 442 1.72 17.21 -11.80
C LEU A 442 1.18 16.11 -10.88
N TYR A 443 1.69 14.89 -11.03
CA TYR A 443 1.19 13.72 -10.28
C TYR A 443 2.14 13.23 -9.18
N GLU A 444 3.42 13.64 -9.22
CA GLU A 444 4.41 13.37 -8.17
C GLU A 444 5.22 14.64 -7.89
N LEU A 445 5.45 14.96 -6.60
CA LEU A 445 6.28 16.09 -6.17
C LEU A 445 7.05 15.69 -4.90
N ASP A 446 8.29 15.23 -5.11
CA ASP A 446 9.17 14.79 -4.03
C ASP A 446 10.00 15.97 -3.50
N ILE A 447 10.10 16.04 -2.18
CA ILE A 447 11.05 16.89 -1.45
C ILE A 447 12.17 15.99 -0.94
N ARG A 448 13.36 16.16 -1.52
CA ARG A 448 14.46 15.22 -1.32
C ARG A 448 15.05 15.30 0.08
N ALA A 449 15.10 16.49 0.68
CA ALA A 449 15.72 16.71 1.99
C ALA A 449 15.03 15.96 3.14
N ILE A 450 13.72 15.76 3.06
CA ILE A 450 12.92 15.06 4.07
C ILE A 450 12.32 13.75 3.55
N CYS A 451 12.66 13.36 2.31
CA CYS A 451 12.13 12.19 1.63
C CYS A 451 10.59 12.13 1.71
N HIS A 452 9.91 13.19 1.28
CA HIS A 452 8.46 13.29 1.34
C HIS A 452 7.85 13.58 -0.02
N ASN A 453 6.79 12.86 -0.39
CA ASN A 453 6.03 13.14 -1.62
C ASN A 453 4.74 13.91 -1.29
N LEU A 454 4.67 15.17 -1.73
CA LEU A 454 3.49 16.03 -1.55
C LEU A 454 2.28 15.60 -2.39
N LEU A 455 2.44 14.63 -3.30
CA LEU A 455 1.38 14.11 -4.15
C LEU A 455 1.11 12.63 -3.94
N ALA A 456 1.48 12.09 -2.77
CA ALA A 456 1.00 10.81 -2.23
C ALA A 456 -0.50 10.85 -1.82
N THR A 457 -1.30 11.54 -2.63
CA THR A 457 -2.75 11.75 -2.50
C THR A 457 -3.50 10.45 -2.83
N ILE A 458 -4.81 10.44 -2.61
CA ILE A 458 -5.69 9.41 -3.17
C ILE A 458 -6.98 10.05 -3.62
N THR A 459 -7.49 9.59 -4.76
CA THR A 459 -8.76 10.03 -5.33
C THR A 459 -9.92 9.36 -4.59
N ARG A 460 -11.02 10.09 -4.34
CA ARG A 460 -12.21 9.49 -3.70
C ARG A 460 -12.94 8.61 -4.71
N GLN A 461 -12.87 7.30 -4.52
CA GLN A 461 -13.44 6.29 -5.41
C GLN A 461 -14.54 5.49 -4.71
N PRO A 462 -15.49 4.92 -5.46
CA PRO A 462 -16.46 3.97 -4.90
C PRO A 462 -15.76 2.68 -4.46
N GLU A 463 -16.17 2.15 -3.31
CA GLU A 463 -15.82 0.80 -2.84
C GLU A 463 -17.08 -0.02 -2.61
N ALA A 464 -17.01 -1.34 -2.83
CA ALA A 464 -18.20 -2.19 -2.73
C ALA A 464 -18.84 -2.16 -1.33
N TYR A 465 -18.04 -1.98 -0.27
CA TYR A 465 -18.53 -1.88 1.09
C TYR A 465 -19.27 -0.55 1.38
N HIS A 466 -19.20 0.48 0.52
CA HIS A 466 -19.97 1.71 0.72
C HIS A 466 -21.48 1.47 0.75
N ARG A 467 -21.98 0.38 0.13
CA ARG A 467 -23.38 -0.05 0.28
C ARG A 467 -23.76 -0.36 1.73
N LYS A 468 -22.83 -0.92 2.52
CA LYS A 468 -23.01 -1.21 3.95
C LYS A 468 -23.03 0.09 4.76
N VAL A 469 -22.16 1.05 4.41
CA VAL A 469 -22.13 2.38 5.04
C VAL A 469 -23.45 3.13 4.80
N LEU A 470 -23.96 3.13 3.56
CA LEU A 470 -25.24 3.74 3.19
C LEU A 470 -26.46 3.06 3.84
N ALA A 471 -26.39 1.76 4.09
CA ALA A 471 -27.47 1.02 4.75
C ALA A 471 -27.54 1.29 6.27
N GLY A 472 -26.47 1.79 6.89
CA GLY A 472 -26.36 2.02 8.33
C GLY A 472 -25.94 0.78 9.13
N ALA A 473 -25.54 0.99 10.39
CA ALA A 473 -25.10 -0.09 11.27
C ALA A 473 -26.25 -1.08 11.56
N ASN A 474 -26.01 -2.38 11.37
CA ASN A 474 -26.95 -3.43 11.77
C ASN A 474 -26.62 -3.87 13.22
N PRO A 475 -27.54 -3.79 14.19
CA PRO A 475 -27.24 -4.08 15.60
C PRO A 475 -27.15 -5.58 15.96
N ASP A 476 -27.52 -6.50 15.06
CA ASP A 476 -27.59 -7.93 15.37
C ASP A 476 -26.32 -8.67 14.93
N GLY A 477 -25.41 -8.91 15.88
CA GLY A 477 -24.23 -9.75 15.67
C GLY A 477 -23.58 -10.12 17.01
N GLY A 478 -24.24 -11.00 17.77
CA GLY A 478 -23.77 -11.48 19.08
C GLY A 478 -22.78 -12.66 19.04
N ASP A 479 -22.31 -13.05 17.86
CA ASP A 479 -21.33 -14.11 17.67
C ASP A 479 -19.99 -13.51 17.19
N VAL A 480 -18.86 -13.99 17.73
CA VAL A 480 -17.50 -13.60 17.34
C VAL A 480 -17.25 -14.08 15.90
N ALA A 481 -17.60 -13.25 14.92
CA ALA A 481 -17.44 -13.53 13.49
C ALA A 481 -16.12 -12.95 12.95
N SER A 482 -15.67 -13.49 11.81
CA SER A 482 -14.51 -12.96 11.08
C SER A 482 -14.69 -11.48 10.72
N ILE A 483 -13.59 -10.71 10.65
CA ILE A 483 -13.58 -9.28 10.31
C ILE A 483 -14.27 -8.95 8.97
N HIS A 484 -14.44 -9.93 8.09
CA HIS A 484 -15.13 -9.80 6.80
C HIS A 484 -16.65 -9.57 6.94
N ASP A 485 -17.24 -9.98 8.07
CA ASP A 485 -18.69 -9.98 8.26
C ASP A 485 -19.21 -8.86 9.18
N ARG A 486 -18.32 -8.15 9.90
CA ARG A 486 -18.69 -7.14 10.89
C ARG A 486 -18.91 -5.74 10.28
N VAL A 487 -20.01 -5.07 10.63
CA VAL A 487 -20.32 -3.68 10.24
C VAL A 487 -20.27 -2.80 11.49
N VAL A 488 -19.14 -2.14 11.72
CA VAL A 488 -18.98 -1.14 12.79
C VAL A 488 -18.64 0.20 12.15
N CYS A 489 -19.39 1.26 12.46
CA CYS A 489 -19.05 2.63 12.08
C CYS A 489 -18.40 3.32 13.27
N LYS A 490 -17.16 3.80 13.14
CA LYS A 490 -16.45 4.50 14.24
C LYS A 490 -16.94 5.95 14.44
N GLN A 491 -17.69 6.49 13.48
CA GLN A 491 -18.17 7.87 13.49
C GLN A 491 -19.62 7.94 12.97
N GLU A 492 -20.41 8.84 13.55
CA GLU A 492 -21.75 9.18 13.04
C GLU A 492 -21.67 9.97 11.72
N GLY A 493 -22.63 9.76 10.82
CA GLY A 493 -22.77 10.54 9.59
C GLY A 493 -21.78 10.20 8.48
N LEU A 494 -21.10 9.05 8.52
CA LEU A 494 -20.18 8.60 7.46
C LEU A 494 -20.87 8.46 6.09
N ASP A 495 -22.16 8.13 6.07
CA ASP A 495 -23.00 8.09 4.88
C ASP A 495 -23.05 9.44 4.15
N GLN A 496 -23.04 10.55 4.89
CA GLN A 496 -23.04 11.91 4.35
C GLN A 496 -21.66 12.36 3.87
N ARG A 497 -20.60 11.59 4.19
CA ARG A 497 -19.21 11.87 3.78
C ARG A 497 -18.81 11.13 2.51
N LEU A 498 -19.65 10.22 2.01
CA LEU A 498 -19.39 9.51 0.76
C LEU A 498 -19.52 10.46 -0.43
N GLN A 499 -18.38 10.72 -1.07
CA GLN A 499 -18.24 11.55 -2.25
C GLN A 499 -17.27 10.85 -3.22
N TYR A 500 -17.49 11.03 -4.52
CA TYR A 500 -16.67 10.38 -5.55
C TYR A 500 -16.18 11.42 -6.56
N ASP A 501 -14.90 11.35 -6.87
CA ASP A 501 -14.24 12.31 -7.74
C ASP A 501 -14.34 11.89 -9.21
N ARG A 502 -14.43 12.88 -10.11
CA ARG A 502 -14.49 12.67 -11.56
C ARG A 502 -13.13 12.70 -12.24
N HIS A 503 -12.10 13.12 -11.50
CA HIS A 503 -10.73 13.29 -11.96
C HIS A 503 -9.76 12.94 -10.84
N PRO A 504 -8.50 12.58 -11.16
CA PRO A 504 -7.49 12.32 -10.15
C PRO A 504 -7.22 13.54 -9.27
N ARG A 505 -7.08 13.32 -7.95
CA ARG A 505 -6.73 14.37 -6.99
C ARG A 505 -5.25 14.69 -7.02
N LYS A 506 -4.81 15.40 -8.06
CA LYS A 506 -3.42 15.79 -8.35
C LYS A 506 -3.25 17.31 -8.42
N SER A 507 -2.06 17.79 -8.78
CA SER A 507 -1.79 19.23 -8.91
C SER A 507 -1.77 19.68 -10.36
N LEU A 508 -2.02 20.97 -10.58
CA LEU A 508 -2.13 21.62 -11.89
C LEU A 508 -3.29 21.08 -12.73
N VAL A 509 -4.41 20.73 -12.07
CA VAL A 509 -5.67 20.39 -12.74
C VAL A 509 -6.37 21.69 -13.14
N ASP A 510 -6.59 21.88 -14.44
CA ASP A 510 -7.14 23.12 -14.98
C ASP A 510 -8.66 23.03 -15.10
N HIS A 511 -9.37 23.93 -14.42
CA HIS A 511 -10.82 23.99 -14.40
C HIS A 511 -11.35 25.26 -15.05
N PHE A 512 -12.50 25.14 -15.71
CA PHE A 512 -13.38 26.27 -15.97
C PHE A 512 -14.75 26.01 -15.35
N TYR A 513 -15.17 26.83 -14.39
CA TYR A 513 -16.46 26.68 -13.74
C TYR A 513 -17.52 27.63 -14.30
N ASP A 514 -18.77 27.49 -13.83
CA ASP A 514 -19.73 28.58 -13.92
C ASP A 514 -19.27 29.78 -13.05
N ASP A 515 -19.59 31.00 -13.49
CA ASP A 515 -19.20 32.25 -12.80
C ASP A 515 -19.72 32.31 -11.36
N SER A 516 -20.81 31.60 -11.04
CA SER A 516 -21.43 31.52 -9.73
C SER A 516 -20.99 30.33 -8.88
N ALA A 517 -20.02 29.54 -9.34
CA ALA A 517 -19.55 28.37 -8.60
C ALA A 517 -19.06 28.77 -7.21
N THR A 518 -19.46 27.97 -6.22
CA THR A 518 -19.14 28.19 -4.81
C THR A 518 -18.13 27.17 -4.30
N LEU A 519 -17.41 27.50 -3.22
CA LEU A 519 -16.56 26.56 -2.50
C LEU A 519 -17.29 25.24 -2.20
N GLY A 520 -18.53 25.32 -1.70
CA GLY A 520 -19.32 24.14 -1.34
C GLY A 520 -19.56 23.19 -2.52
N GLU A 521 -19.90 23.72 -3.69
CA GLU A 521 -20.09 22.92 -4.91
C GLU A 521 -18.77 22.31 -5.41
N VAL A 522 -17.63 22.99 -5.23
CA VAL A 522 -16.32 22.44 -5.60
C VAL A 522 -15.89 21.33 -4.63
N VAL A 523 -16.10 21.52 -3.32
CA VAL A 523 -15.81 20.49 -2.31
C VAL A 523 -16.64 19.22 -2.57
N SER A 524 -17.94 19.37 -2.86
CA SER A 524 -18.84 18.25 -3.14
C SER A 524 -18.64 17.62 -4.51
N GLY A 525 -17.89 18.26 -5.41
CA GLY A 525 -17.73 17.81 -6.81
C GLY A 525 -18.97 18.05 -7.69
N GLU A 526 -19.88 18.93 -7.25
CA GLU A 526 -21.10 19.29 -7.96
C GLU A 526 -20.94 20.53 -8.85
N ALA A 527 -19.84 21.28 -8.69
CA ALA A 527 -19.51 22.39 -9.56
C ALA A 527 -19.49 21.96 -11.03
N VAL A 528 -20.17 22.74 -11.88
CA VAL A 528 -20.31 22.42 -13.30
C VAL A 528 -19.01 22.76 -14.03
N GLU A 529 -18.35 21.73 -14.57
CA GLU A 529 -17.19 21.90 -15.45
C GLU A 529 -17.65 22.42 -16.82
N ARG A 530 -17.03 23.52 -17.26
CA ARG A 530 -17.28 24.25 -18.50
C ARG A 530 -16.11 24.19 -19.46
N GLY A 531 -14.97 23.61 -19.06
CA GLY A 531 -13.79 23.43 -19.88
C GLY A 531 -13.53 21.97 -20.29
N ASP A 532 -12.74 21.79 -21.33
CA ASP A 532 -12.24 20.48 -21.78
C ASP A 532 -10.71 20.40 -21.63
N PHE A 533 -10.23 20.60 -20.40
CA PHE A 533 -8.81 20.61 -20.04
C PHE A 533 -8.44 19.55 -19.00
N VAL A 534 -9.32 19.27 -18.04
CA VAL A 534 -9.08 18.41 -16.86
C VAL A 534 -8.40 17.07 -17.19
N LEU A 535 -8.84 16.33 -18.22
CA LEU A 535 -8.25 15.02 -18.54
C LEU A 535 -7.61 14.97 -19.92
N ALA A 536 -7.44 16.13 -20.55
CA ALA A 536 -7.13 16.18 -21.97
C ALA A 536 -5.63 16.37 -22.24
N GLY A 537 -5.17 15.91 -23.40
CA GLY A 537 -3.74 15.98 -23.73
C GLY A 537 -3.26 17.38 -24.15
N PHE A 538 -2.02 17.69 -23.76
CA PHE A 538 -1.30 18.92 -24.08
C PHE A 538 -0.10 18.66 -25.00
N GLU A 539 0.10 19.53 -25.99
CA GLU A 539 1.34 19.56 -26.76
C GLU A 539 2.49 20.02 -25.86
N THR A 540 3.60 19.28 -25.86
CA THR A 540 4.64 19.45 -24.85
C THR A 540 6.01 19.75 -25.44
N LYS A 541 6.73 20.70 -24.85
CA LYS A 541 8.11 21.06 -25.20
C LYS A 541 8.97 21.18 -23.95
N LEU A 542 10.18 20.63 -23.99
CA LEU A 542 11.18 20.80 -22.95
C LEU A 542 12.21 21.88 -23.32
N ARG A 543 12.58 22.68 -22.32
CA ARG A 543 13.68 23.65 -22.37
C ARG A 543 14.66 23.32 -21.26
N ARG A 544 15.95 23.30 -21.58
CA ARG A 544 17.03 22.91 -20.67
C ARG A 544 18.17 23.93 -20.74
N SER A 545 18.66 24.37 -19.60
CA SER A 545 19.96 25.02 -19.38
C SER A 545 20.69 24.31 -18.23
N SER A 546 21.91 24.75 -17.91
CA SER A 546 22.71 24.15 -16.84
C SER A 546 22.15 24.35 -15.44
N ASP A 547 21.32 25.38 -15.25
CA ASP A 547 20.80 25.87 -13.98
C ASP A 547 19.26 25.87 -13.91
N ARG A 548 18.59 25.60 -15.02
CA ARG A 548 17.13 25.66 -15.14
C ARG A 548 16.59 24.66 -16.16
N VAL A 549 15.48 24.02 -15.81
CA VAL A 549 14.67 23.24 -16.76
C VAL A 549 13.23 23.71 -16.73
N GLN A 550 12.56 23.61 -17.87
CA GLN A 550 11.15 23.96 -18.01
C GLN A 550 10.45 23.01 -18.96
N VAL A 551 9.26 22.55 -18.56
CA VAL A 551 8.28 21.96 -19.47
C VAL A 551 7.23 23.01 -19.81
N LEU A 552 6.92 23.11 -21.09
CA LEU A 552 5.85 23.95 -21.63
C LEU A 552 4.80 23.05 -22.23
N MET A 553 3.57 23.14 -21.73
CA MET A 553 2.41 22.37 -22.17
C MET A 553 1.35 23.33 -22.72
N SER A 554 0.87 23.09 -23.94
CA SER A 554 -0.12 23.94 -24.61
C SER A 554 -1.29 23.11 -25.14
N ARG A 555 -2.52 23.58 -24.91
CA ARG A 555 -3.74 22.98 -25.44
C ARG A 555 -4.71 24.07 -25.87
N GLN A 556 -5.29 23.90 -27.06
CA GLN A 556 -6.46 24.65 -27.50
C GLN A 556 -7.71 23.78 -27.30
N ALA A 557 -8.72 24.30 -26.60
CA ALA A 557 -9.99 23.61 -26.37
C ALA A 557 -11.12 24.62 -26.15
N GLU A 558 -12.33 24.13 -25.90
CA GLU A 558 -13.47 24.98 -25.58
C GLU A 558 -13.60 25.19 -24.06
N ALA A 559 -13.91 26.42 -23.66
CA ALA A 559 -14.36 26.79 -22.32
C ALA A 559 -15.61 27.67 -22.41
N HIS A 560 -16.74 27.19 -21.89
CA HIS A 560 -18.02 27.90 -21.87
C HIS A 560 -18.42 28.47 -23.26
N GLY A 561 -18.28 27.66 -24.31
CA GLY A 561 -18.57 28.05 -25.70
C GLY A 561 -17.52 28.95 -26.36
N THR A 562 -16.35 29.15 -25.74
CA THR A 562 -15.25 29.97 -26.28
C THR A 562 -14.03 29.11 -26.58
N HIS A 563 -13.39 29.31 -27.74
CA HIS A 563 -12.13 28.64 -28.03
C HIS A 563 -10.99 29.34 -27.28
N ILE A 564 -10.40 28.64 -26.31
CA ILE A 564 -9.33 29.13 -25.45
C ILE A 564 -8.08 28.29 -25.69
N THR A 565 -6.91 28.92 -25.58
CA THR A 565 -5.63 28.21 -25.51
C THR A 565 -5.03 28.40 -24.12
N ILE A 566 -4.79 27.30 -23.39
CA ILE A 566 -3.96 27.31 -22.18
C ILE A 566 -2.55 26.94 -22.59
N THR A 567 -1.58 27.76 -22.20
CA THR A 567 -0.16 27.41 -22.13
C THR A 567 0.28 27.46 -20.68
N LYS A 568 0.69 26.33 -20.11
CA LYS A 568 1.29 26.26 -18.77
C LYS A 568 2.76 25.87 -18.85
N GLY A 569 3.60 26.58 -18.12
CA GLY A 569 5.04 26.35 -18.01
C GLY A 569 5.41 25.99 -16.59
N VAL A 570 6.01 24.81 -16.38
CA VAL A 570 6.48 24.37 -15.05
C VAL A 570 7.99 24.34 -15.07
N THR A 571 8.60 25.03 -14.10
CA THR A 571 10.04 25.32 -14.08
C THR A 571 10.67 24.88 -12.76
N LEU A 572 11.82 24.23 -12.85
CA LEU A 572 12.71 23.95 -11.73
C LEU A 572 14.07 24.61 -11.96
N ASN A 573 14.69 25.07 -10.89
CA ASN A 573 16.04 25.64 -10.89
C ASN A 573 16.94 24.81 -9.97
N ALA A 574 18.20 24.66 -10.33
CA ALA A 574 19.19 23.99 -9.47
C ALA A 574 19.38 24.77 -8.16
N GLY A 575 19.52 24.07 -7.03
CA GLY A 575 19.78 24.67 -5.72
C GLY A 575 18.59 25.44 -5.12
N ARG A 576 17.38 25.31 -5.67
CA ARG A 576 16.17 25.95 -5.14
C ARG A 576 15.08 24.93 -4.86
N SER A 577 14.48 25.02 -3.68
CA SER A 577 13.30 24.25 -3.30
C SER A 577 12.03 25.01 -3.67
N GLU A 578 11.84 25.29 -4.96
CA GLU A 578 10.73 26.10 -5.50
C GLU A 578 10.27 25.53 -6.85
N LEU A 579 8.95 25.37 -7.01
CA LEU A 579 8.30 25.10 -8.29
C LEU A 579 7.66 26.39 -8.82
N GLU A 580 8.13 26.89 -9.96
CA GLU A 580 7.54 28.06 -10.62
C GLU A 580 6.58 27.59 -11.74
N VAL A 581 5.34 28.08 -11.69
CA VAL A 581 4.26 27.70 -12.60
C VAL A 581 3.69 28.95 -13.26
N ALA A 582 3.88 29.09 -14.57
CA ALA A 582 3.39 30.22 -15.34
C ALA A 582 2.27 29.79 -16.29
N TYR A 583 1.12 30.46 -16.21
CA TYR A 583 -0.02 30.27 -17.10
C TYR A 583 -0.15 31.44 -18.07
N LEU A 584 -0.50 31.13 -19.31
CA LEU A 584 -0.99 32.06 -20.32
C LEU A 584 -2.29 31.48 -20.89
N VAL A 585 -3.37 32.24 -20.78
CA VAL A 585 -4.69 31.93 -21.32
C VAL A 585 -4.98 32.90 -22.46
N GLU A 586 -5.16 32.37 -23.67
CA GLU A 586 -5.39 33.15 -24.89
C GLU A 586 -6.76 32.84 -25.50
N GLY A 587 -7.29 33.77 -26.29
CA GLY A 587 -8.62 33.65 -26.91
C GLY A 587 -9.76 34.08 -25.99
N LEU A 588 -9.45 34.76 -24.88
CA LEU A 588 -10.44 35.21 -23.92
C LEU A 588 -11.32 36.34 -24.48
N PRO A 589 -12.63 36.31 -24.21
CA PRO A 589 -13.54 37.36 -24.63
C PRO A 589 -13.30 38.65 -23.84
N ALA A 590 -13.51 39.80 -24.48
CA ALA A 590 -13.39 41.10 -23.84
C ALA A 590 -14.70 41.58 -23.17
N ASP A 591 -15.84 41.01 -23.58
CA ASP A 591 -17.19 41.41 -23.18
C ASP A 591 -17.77 40.58 -22.02
N ARG A 592 -17.13 39.45 -21.67
CA ARG A 592 -17.52 38.61 -20.52
C ARG A 592 -16.30 38.04 -19.80
N THR A 593 -16.52 37.50 -18.61
CA THR A 593 -15.52 36.75 -17.85
C THR A 593 -15.70 35.25 -18.05
N LEU A 594 -14.64 34.49 -17.77
CA LEU A 594 -14.70 33.05 -17.58
C LEU A 594 -14.10 32.75 -16.20
N HIS A 595 -14.68 31.81 -15.44
CA HIS A 595 -14.17 31.40 -14.14
C HIS A 595 -13.11 30.31 -14.31
N PHE A 596 -11.83 30.69 -14.25
CA PHE A 596 -10.69 29.78 -14.39
C PHE A 596 -10.13 29.42 -13.01
N GLY A 597 -9.86 28.13 -12.77
CA GLY A 597 -9.29 27.62 -11.52
C GLY A 597 -8.16 26.64 -11.78
N VAL A 598 -7.20 26.57 -10.86
CA VAL A 598 -6.09 25.60 -10.89
C VAL A 598 -6.05 24.86 -9.57
N GLU A 599 -6.31 23.55 -9.59
CA GLU A 599 -6.30 22.72 -8.38
C GLU A 599 -4.86 22.27 -8.03
N PHE A 600 -4.47 22.45 -6.77
CA PHE A 600 -3.30 21.83 -6.15
C PHE A 600 -3.76 20.91 -5.02
N ASN A 601 -3.38 19.64 -5.09
CA ASN A 601 -3.55 18.71 -3.96
C ASN A 601 -2.21 18.54 -3.25
N LEU A 602 -2.22 18.51 -1.92
CA LEU A 602 -1.01 18.37 -1.08
C LEU A 602 -1.25 17.32 0.01
N ALA A 603 -0.51 16.21 -0.04
CA ALA A 603 -0.59 15.08 0.88
C ALA A 603 0.49 15.13 1.97
N GLY A 604 0.30 14.32 3.01
CA GLY A 604 1.21 14.24 4.16
C GLY A 604 1.10 15.42 5.14
N LEU A 605 0.04 16.22 5.00
CA LEU A 605 -0.25 17.36 5.86
C LEU A 605 -1.60 17.13 6.55
N PRO A 606 -1.69 16.19 7.52
CA PRO A 606 -2.96 15.76 8.09
C PRO A 606 -3.64 16.85 8.92
N ALA A 607 -4.97 16.80 8.97
CA ALA A 607 -5.78 17.68 9.83
C ALA A 607 -5.74 17.25 11.32
N GLY A 608 -6.39 18.04 12.18
CA GLY A 608 -6.72 17.65 13.55
C GLY A 608 -5.62 17.88 14.59
N ALA A 609 -4.55 18.61 14.25
CA ALA A 609 -3.48 18.96 15.16
C ALA A 609 -3.14 20.47 15.07
N ASP A 610 -2.85 21.11 16.20
CA ASP A 610 -2.65 22.58 16.29
C ASP A 610 -1.32 23.07 15.70
N ASP A 611 -0.37 22.15 15.52
CA ASP A 611 0.92 22.32 14.87
C ASP A 611 0.84 22.13 13.33
N ARG A 612 -0.38 21.97 12.80
CA ARG A 612 -0.68 21.82 11.37
C ARG A 612 -1.74 22.82 10.95
N PHE A 613 -1.34 23.93 10.33
CA PHE A 613 -2.24 25.05 10.09
C PHE A 613 -1.93 25.85 8.81
N PHE A 614 -2.95 26.57 8.35
CA PHE A 614 -2.85 27.60 7.33
C PHE A 614 -2.43 28.93 7.94
N TYR A 615 -1.63 29.72 7.24
CA TYR A 615 -1.31 31.10 7.60
C TYR A 615 -1.25 32.01 6.37
N ARG A 616 -1.26 33.33 6.60
CA ARG A 616 -1.05 34.34 5.56
C ARG A 616 -0.07 35.42 6.01
N GLY A 617 0.89 35.73 5.16
CA GLY A 617 1.98 36.67 5.42
C GLY A 617 3.00 36.07 6.38
N ASP A 618 2.66 35.95 7.66
CA ASP A 618 3.51 35.31 8.67
C ASP A 618 2.72 34.33 9.55
N HIS A 619 3.46 33.50 10.31
CA HIS A 619 2.88 32.44 11.13
C HIS A 619 2.01 32.94 12.30
N SER A 620 1.99 34.25 12.59
CA SER A 620 1.13 34.83 13.62
C SER A 620 -0.31 35.01 13.13
N ASN A 621 -0.51 35.12 11.81
CA ASN A 621 -1.81 35.24 11.18
C ASN A 621 -2.32 33.87 10.71
N ARG A 622 -2.68 33.01 11.69
CA ARG A 622 -3.22 31.67 11.44
C ARG A 622 -4.67 31.74 10.98
N LEU A 623 -5.01 30.97 9.95
CA LEU A 623 -6.34 30.92 9.34
C LEU A 623 -7.17 29.69 9.77
N GLY A 624 -6.54 28.72 10.43
CA GLY A 624 -7.17 27.49 10.92
C GLY A 624 -6.27 26.28 10.71
N GLN A 625 -6.65 25.13 11.27
CA GLN A 625 -5.95 23.87 11.03
C GLN A 625 -6.10 23.42 9.56
N LEU A 626 -5.25 22.53 9.07
CA LEU A 626 -5.25 22.09 7.66
C LEU A 626 -6.53 21.37 7.18
N GLY A 627 -7.41 20.97 8.09
CA GLY A 627 -8.76 20.47 7.76
C GLY A 627 -9.82 21.56 7.60
N THR A 628 -9.47 22.83 7.77
CA THR A 628 -10.42 23.95 7.71
C THR A 628 -10.76 24.30 6.27
N GLN A 629 -12.04 24.53 5.98
CA GLN A 629 -12.47 25.11 4.71
C GLN A 629 -12.22 26.63 4.72
N ILE A 630 -11.50 27.11 3.71
CA ILE A 630 -11.08 28.50 3.58
C ILE A 630 -11.57 29.06 2.25
N ASP A 631 -12.12 30.27 2.29
CA ASP A 631 -12.53 31.07 1.12
C ASP A 631 -11.94 32.48 1.28
N LEU A 632 -10.93 32.80 0.46
CA LEU A 632 -10.20 34.06 0.51
C LEU A 632 -10.32 34.80 -0.82
N GLY A 633 -10.43 36.13 -0.74
CA GLY A 633 -10.44 37.00 -1.92
C GLY A 633 -9.25 37.95 -1.96
N ASP A 634 -8.77 38.21 -3.18
CA ASP A 634 -7.72 39.19 -3.49
C ASP A 634 -6.44 39.01 -2.64
N ILE A 635 -5.97 37.76 -2.54
CA ILE A 635 -4.70 37.42 -1.88
C ILE A 635 -3.57 37.19 -2.89
N ASP A 636 -2.34 37.27 -2.42
CA ASP A 636 -1.11 36.98 -3.15
C ASP A 636 -0.28 35.85 -2.51
N ASP A 637 -0.68 35.36 -1.33
CA ASP A 637 0.01 34.30 -0.59
C ASP A 637 -0.93 33.42 0.26
N LEU A 638 -0.54 32.15 0.43
CA LEU A 638 -1.07 31.24 1.44
C LEU A 638 0.03 30.25 1.85
N GLY A 639 0.24 30.09 3.15
CA GLY A 639 1.17 29.09 3.70
C GLY A 639 0.47 27.94 4.41
N LEU A 640 1.04 26.74 4.30
CA LEU A 640 0.62 25.51 4.95
C LEU A 640 1.81 24.95 5.74
N VAL A 641 1.64 24.77 7.04
CA VAL A 641 2.71 24.26 7.94
C VAL A 641 2.33 22.90 8.46
N ASP A 642 3.30 21.99 8.50
CA ASP A 642 3.31 20.82 9.39
C ASP A 642 4.63 20.84 10.18
N GLU A 643 4.56 21.24 11.45
CA GLU A 643 5.76 21.36 12.30
C GLU A 643 6.33 19.98 12.69
N TRP A 644 5.52 18.92 12.64
CA TRP A 644 5.96 17.55 12.93
C TRP A 644 6.87 17.04 11.81
N LEU A 645 6.47 17.20 10.54
CA LEU A 645 7.33 16.97 9.38
C LEU A 645 8.42 18.03 9.25
N GLY A 646 8.19 19.24 9.78
CA GLY A 646 9.11 20.38 9.67
C GLY A 646 9.12 20.99 8.28
N ILE A 647 7.95 21.01 7.63
CA ILE A 647 7.73 21.53 6.28
C ILE A 647 6.79 22.76 6.31
N ASN A 648 7.15 23.76 5.52
CA ASN A 648 6.31 24.91 5.19
C ASN A 648 6.15 25.01 3.67
N VAL A 649 4.94 24.72 3.19
CA VAL A 649 4.56 24.87 1.79
C VAL A 649 3.95 26.25 1.62
N HIS A 650 4.64 27.13 0.92
CA HIS A 650 4.20 28.51 0.72
C HIS A 650 3.86 28.76 -0.75
N TRP A 651 2.57 28.97 -1.01
CA TRP A 651 2.05 29.32 -2.31
C TRP A 651 2.00 30.85 -2.46
N THR A 652 2.46 31.38 -3.59
CA THR A 652 2.38 32.81 -3.92
C THR A 652 2.00 33.04 -5.38
N ALA A 653 1.46 34.22 -5.70
CA ALA A 653 1.10 34.62 -7.06
C ALA A 653 1.51 36.08 -7.38
N ASP A 654 1.78 36.35 -8.67
CA ASP A 654 2.14 37.70 -9.15
C ASP A 654 0.95 38.65 -9.37
N ARG A 655 -0.23 38.27 -8.89
CA ARG A 655 -1.47 39.06 -8.98
C ARG A 655 -2.49 38.69 -7.89
N PRO A 656 -3.44 39.59 -7.61
CA PRO A 656 -4.58 39.27 -6.74
C PRO A 656 -5.32 38.03 -7.22
N THR A 657 -5.59 37.12 -6.29
CA THR A 657 -6.14 35.80 -6.55
C THR A 657 -7.21 35.46 -5.51
N HIS A 658 -8.34 34.93 -5.96
CA HIS A 658 -9.29 34.27 -5.06
C HIS A 658 -8.81 32.84 -4.83
N LEU A 659 -9.00 32.31 -3.63
CA LEU A 659 -8.46 31.01 -3.27
C LEU A 659 -9.40 30.27 -2.35
N TRP A 660 -9.67 29.02 -2.74
CA TRP A 660 -10.34 28.03 -1.92
C TRP A 660 -9.34 27.03 -1.35
N ALA A 661 -9.50 26.63 -0.10
CA ALA A 661 -8.77 25.48 0.46
C ALA A 661 -9.70 24.59 1.29
N PHE A 662 -9.52 23.28 1.19
CA PHE A 662 -10.39 22.29 1.85
C PHE A 662 -9.74 20.90 1.89
N PRO A 663 -10.11 20.02 2.84
CA PRO A 663 -9.57 18.67 2.91
C PRO A 663 -10.25 17.72 1.91
N ILE A 664 -9.50 16.71 1.47
CA ILE A 664 -10.01 15.49 0.84
C ILE A 664 -9.96 14.37 1.86
N GLU A 665 -11.09 13.70 2.06
CA GLU A 665 -11.21 12.57 2.97
C GLU A 665 -11.92 11.40 2.29
N THR A 666 -11.57 10.19 2.72
CA THR A 666 -12.17 8.93 2.22
C THR A 666 -12.77 8.15 3.37
N VAL A 667 -13.84 7.40 3.10
CA VAL A 667 -14.39 6.42 4.04
C VAL A 667 -13.71 5.08 3.79
N SER A 668 -12.87 4.63 4.72
CA SER A 668 -12.10 3.39 4.60
C SER A 668 -12.60 2.33 5.57
N GLN A 669 -12.57 1.07 5.16
CA GLN A 669 -12.70 -0.07 6.06
C GLN A 669 -11.36 -0.32 6.79
N SER A 670 -11.44 -0.64 8.09
CA SER A 670 -10.33 -1.11 8.93
C SER A 670 -10.80 -2.26 9.82
N GLU A 671 -9.88 -2.93 10.53
CA GLU A 671 -10.22 -4.00 11.50
C GLU A 671 -11.24 -3.55 12.54
N GLY A 672 -11.11 -2.30 13.00
CA GLY A 672 -12.00 -1.71 14.00
C GLY A 672 -13.29 -1.11 13.44
N GLY A 673 -13.56 -1.24 12.14
CA GLY A 673 -14.72 -0.66 11.46
C GLY A 673 -14.40 0.47 10.48
N PHE A 674 -15.46 1.10 9.96
CA PHE A 674 -15.38 2.21 9.01
C PHE A 674 -14.99 3.52 9.67
N GLU A 675 -14.09 4.26 9.03
CA GLU A 675 -13.60 5.55 9.52
C GLU A 675 -13.34 6.54 8.37
N LEU A 676 -13.33 7.83 8.73
CA LEU A 676 -12.97 8.91 7.82
C LEU A 676 -11.47 9.17 7.91
N VAL A 677 -10.79 9.13 6.77
CA VAL A 677 -9.33 9.29 6.70
C VAL A 677 -8.99 10.52 5.87
N HIS A 678 -8.22 11.45 6.44
CA HIS A 678 -7.70 12.63 5.74
C HIS A 678 -6.61 12.23 4.76
N GLN A 679 -6.77 12.58 3.49
CA GLN A 679 -5.88 12.16 2.41
C GLN A 679 -4.98 13.29 1.90
N SER A 680 -5.54 14.48 1.73
CA SER A 680 -4.82 15.64 1.23
C SER A 680 -5.56 16.93 1.52
N VAL A 681 -4.84 18.03 1.39
CA VAL A 681 -5.39 19.39 1.39
C VAL A 681 -5.42 19.90 -0.03
N VAL A 682 -6.55 20.47 -0.44
CA VAL A 682 -6.67 21.20 -1.70
C VAL A 682 -6.33 22.67 -1.45
N VAL A 683 -5.53 23.23 -2.35
CA VAL A 683 -5.31 24.67 -2.54
C VAL A 683 -5.74 24.99 -3.96
N HIS A 684 -6.79 25.78 -4.13
CA HIS A 684 -7.45 26.02 -5.41
C HIS A 684 -7.53 27.53 -5.69
N PRO A 685 -6.46 28.15 -6.21
CA PRO A 685 -6.52 29.50 -6.74
C PRO A 685 -7.44 29.57 -7.97
N HIS A 686 -8.26 30.61 -8.03
CA HIS A 686 -9.23 30.83 -9.09
C HIS A 686 -9.44 32.33 -9.39
N TRP A 687 -9.92 32.61 -10.60
CA TRP A 687 -10.06 33.96 -11.14
C TRP A 687 -11.23 34.05 -12.12
N HIS A 688 -11.93 35.20 -12.11
CA HIS A 688 -12.81 35.60 -13.23
C HIS A 688 -11.98 36.31 -14.30
N VAL A 689 -11.48 35.55 -15.27
CA VAL A 689 -10.55 36.03 -16.30
C VAL A 689 -11.29 36.69 -17.46
N ARG A 690 -10.74 37.81 -17.96
CA ARG A 690 -11.22 38.54 -19.14
C ARG A 690 -10.03 38.84 -20.06
N GLY A 691 -10.25 38.81 -21.37
CA GLY A 691 -9.22 39.11 -22.35
C GLY A 691 -8.76 40.57 -22.28
N ASP A 692 -7.45 40.79 -22.31
CA ASP A 692 -6.85 42.10 -22.56
C ASP A 692 -7.06 42.54 -24.02
N ALA A 693 -6.38 43.61 -24.47
CA ALA A 693 -6.45 44.09 -25.85
C ALA A 693 -6.09 43.04 -26.92
N ASN A 694 -5.39 41.97 -26.54
CA ASN A 694 -5.01 40.84 -27.39
C ASN A 694 -5.78 39.55 -27.04
N GLY A 695 -6.80 39.62 -26.18
CA GLY A 695 -7.54 38.44 -25.73
C GLY A 695 -6.73 37.54 -24.80
N ARG A 696 -5.79 38.10 -24.02
CA ARG A 696 -4.86 37.35 -23.16
C ARG A 696 -5.05 37.66 -21.69
N TRP A 697 -4.72 36.66 -20.87
CA TRP A 697 -4.53 36.76 -19.42
C TRP A 697 -3.40 35.80 -19.03
N SER A 698 -2.60 36.14 -18.03
CA SER A 698 -1.50 35.28 -17.57
C SER A 698 -1.48 35.21 -16.04
N VAL A 699 -0.71 34.33 -15.43
CA VAL A 699 -0.38 34.41 -13.99
C VAL A 699 0.89 33.63 -13.74
N THR A 700 1.74 34.10 -12.83
CA THR A 700 2.87 33.32 -12.34
C THR A 700 2.61 32.97 -10.88
N MET A 701 2.60 31.67 -10.59
CA MET A 701 2.51 31.12 -9.25
C MET A 701 3.84 30.48 -8.86
N LYS A 702 4.11 30.44 -7.56
CA LYS A 702 5.26 29.74 -7.00
C LYS A 702 4.83 28.91 -5.81
N LEU A 703 5.37 27.69 -5.74
CA LEU A 703 5.26 26.82 -4.58
C LEU A 703 6.66 26.69 -3.97
N SER A 704 6.91 27.40 -2.87
CA SER A 704 8.15 27.28 -2.11
C SER A 704 8.01 26.17 -1.07
N LEU A 705 9.01 25.29 -1.00
CA LEU A 705 9.01 24.10 -0.16
C LEU A 705 10.15 24.22 0.86
N ASP A 706 9.87 24.85 1.99
CA ASP A 706 10.87 25.09 3.04
C ASP A 706 10.88 23.93 4.05
N THR A 707 12.03 23.28 4.18
CA THR A 707 12.31 22.17 5.10
C THR A 707 13.35 22.50 6.16
N THR A 708 13.70 23.78 6.32
CA THR A 708 14.79 24.23 7.20
C THR A 708 14.62 23.69 8.63
N GLN A 709 13.40 23.64 9.15
CA GLN A 709 13.11 23.10 10.48
C GLN A 709 13.44 21.60 10.57
N ALA A 710 13.09 20.80 9.56
CA ALA A 710 13.41 19.38 9.52
C ALA A 710 14.91 19.14 9.41
N GLU A 711 15.58 19.86 8.52
CA GLU A 711 17.03 19.73 8.29
C GLU A 711 17.83 20.11 9.54
N GLN A 712 17.41 21.13 10.29
CA GLN A 712 18.01 21.49 11.58
C GLN A 712 17.86 20.38 12.61
N ARG A 713 16.70 19.70 12.68
CA ARG A 713 16.50 18.56 13.59
C ARG A 713 17.41 17.38 13.24
N ILE A 714 17.55 17.08 11.95
CA ILE A 714 18.44 16.01 11.47
C ILE A 714 19.90 16.32 11.87
N GLN A 715 20.38 17.54 11.62
CA GLN A 715 21.73 17.96 12.00
C GLN A 715 21.96 17.91 13.52
N GLN A 716 20.96 18.25 14.33
CA GLN A 716 21.05 18.17 15.80
C GLN A 716 21.09 16.73 16.30
N ALA A 717 20.32 15.83 15.68
CA ALA A 717 20.33 14.41 16.00
C ALA A 717 21.70 13.77 15.66
N GLU A 718 22.26 14.08 14.49
CA GLU A 718 23.60 13.63 14.08
C GLU A 718 24.72 14.14 15.00
N GLN A 719 24.53 15.33 15.59
CA GLN A 719 25.46 15.93 16.54
C GLN A 719 25.24 15.46 18.00
N GLY A 720 24.28 14.58 18.26
CA GLY A 720 23.99 14.03 19.59
C GLY A 720 23.41 15.05 20.58
N VAL A 721 22.75 16.11 20.08
CA VAL A 721 22.21 17.22 20.90
C VAL A 721 20.77 16.95 21.35
N LEU A 722 20.10 15.95 20.77
CA LEU A 722 18.78 15.48 21.20
C LEU A 722 18.90 14.05 21.74
N ALA A 723 18.65 13.90 23.04
CA ALA A 723 18.48 12.64 23.77
C ALA A 723 17.06 12.60 24.36
#